data_AF-A0A2G6N000-F1
#
_entry.id   AF-A0A2G6N000-F1
#
_cell.length_a   1.000
_cell.length_b   1.000
_cell.length_c   1.000
_cell.angle_alpha   90.00
_cell.angle_beta   90.00
_cell.angle_gamma   90.00
#
_symmetry.space_group_name_H-M   'P 1'
#
loop_
_entity.id
_entity.type
_entity.pdbx_description
1 polymer ?
#
loop_
_entity_poly.entity_id
_entity_poly.type
_entity_poly.pdbx_seq_one_letter_code
_entity_poly.pdbx_strand_id
1 'polypeptide(L)'
;MRAVFCSLIALIIAISAAPAGAALCGDVPDVLIVLDRSGSMKESAGGSSKWSIAKTAVDNLTTQFKDQIAFGMMLFPRWPHVSNCTTGKVNVTPAATSGPAINSLLSGSYPAGDTPSTNTLQEARTWLKANKKSGVDQYVILITDGKETCSPHWPNTATGPLLSDGVKTYVIGFGSGVLPQPLTDAAIAGGTGQYYQADNLTQLNTALSQIAGAISCCGNGKIDAGEKCDTAIAAGQTGACPTTCNDGNTCTTDTVDGSDCNKACKYTPITQPKNNDGCCPPGATHANDNDCSSDCGNGKMDAGEKCDTGIAPGQAGACPTNCDDNNPCTKDQVFGSGCDAFCTHVNTCPTNLCGNGKIDGGEKCDTAIPKGQPGACPTHPSDCDDKDPNTQDFIAGTGCGAYCSHAGGGPAVCGNGKVEAGEWCDTGIPQGNPGACPQSCDDGQACTADKLMGSGCLAYCTNTPIKNAKDGDGCCPPGASATNDNDCPSGCGDGVLEPGEKCDPGIDASKPGACPKACDDDGDPCTETTLIGSGCDVRCETNSKQASAGGKDGCCPPGLTEAEDSDCLPPCTPDRTQNCVDPCQNVTCPDGQYCSFGKCVPWPGGNNGGETNGGAAGSAVEGGCDCRVDGESALPTALPLMLLVGLALLIRRRK
;
A
#
# COMPACT_ATOMS: atom_id res chain seq x y z
N MET A 1 -41.74 -62.74 -62.49
CA MET A 1 -40.57 -62.18 -61.78
C MET A 1 -39.76 -61.36 -62.79
N ARG A 2 -39.11 -60.26 -62.36
CA ARG A 2 -38.79 -59.05 -63.18
C ARG A 2 -40.06 -58.18 -63.41
N ALA A 3 -40.00 -56.84 -63.41
CA ALA A 3 -38.84 -55.94 -63.37
C ALA A 3 -39.03 -54.72 -62.43
N VAL A 4 -37.94 -54.37 -61.73
CA VAL A 4 -37.34 -53.02 -61.59
C VAL A 4 -38.29 -51.81 -61.55
N PHE A 5 -38.41 -51.18 -60.38
CA PHE A 5 -38.88 -49.80 -60.24
C PHE A 5 -37.69 -48.87 -59.93
N CYS A 6 -37.53 -47.82 -60.74
CA CYS A 6 -36.59 -46.73 -60.51
C CYS A 6 -37.34 -45.59 -59.81
N SER A 7 -36.81 -45.07 -58.70
CA SER A 7 -37.32 -43.87 -58.06
C SER A 7 -36.16 -43.09 -57.43
N LEU A 8 -36.02 -41.81 -57.77
CA LEU A 8 -35.00 -40.94 -57.21
C LEU A 8 -35.36 -40.58 -55.76
N ILE A 9 -34.42 -40.78 -54.84
CA ILE A 9 -34.45 -40.15 -53.51
C ILE A 9 -33.41 -39.02 -53.52
N ALA A 10 -33.88 -37.78 -53.41
CA ALA A 10 -33.03 -36.63 -53.23
C ALA A 10 -32.47 -36.63 -51.80
N LEU A 11 -31.16 -36.91 -51.66
CA LEU A 11 -30.49 -36.88 -50.38
C LEU A 11 -30.24 -35.42 -49.96
N ILE A 12 -31.12 -34.89 -49.11
CA ILE A 12 -30.92 -33.59 -48.46
C ILE A 12 -29.75 -33.72 -47.48
N ILE A 13 -28.58 -33.22 -47.87
CA ILE A 13 -27.44 -33.08 -46.96
C ILE A 13 -27.73 -31.90 -46.04
N ALA A 14 -28.29 -32.20 -44.88
CA ALA A 14 -28.34 -31.25 -43.77
C ALA A 14 -26.90 -31.03 -43.27
N ILE A 15 -26.26 -29.96 -43.73
CA ILE A 15 -25.03 -29.47 -43.12
C ILE A 15 -25.42 -28.89 -41.76
N SER A 16 -25.37 -29.73 -40.73
CA SER A 16 -25.37 -29.27 -39.35
C SER A 16 -24.10 -28.47 -39.13
N ALA A 17 -24.19 -27.14 -39.20
CA ALA A 17 -23.21 -26.29 -38.57
C ALA A 17 -23.20 -26.65 -37.09
N ALA A 18 -22.16 -27.38 -36.66
CA ALA A 18 -21.95 -27.60 -35.23
C ALA A 18 -21.83 -26.21 -34.57
N PRO A 19 -22.50 -25.97 -33.43
CA PRO A 19 -22.23 -24.76 -32.67
C PRO A 19 -20.73 -24.69 -32.42
N ALA A 20 -20.13 -23.52 -32.63
CA ALA A 20 -18.71 -23.32 -32.37
C ALA A 20 -18.42 -23.78 -30.93
N GLY A 21 -17.55 -24.77 -30.79
CA GLY A 21 -17.32 -25.40 -29.51
C GLY A 21 -16.88 -24.36 -28.48
N ALA A 22 -17.52 -24.36 -27.32
CA ALA A 22 -16.94 -23.74 -26.14
C ALA A 22 -15.51 -24.26 -26.01
N ALA A 23 -14.56 -23.36 -25.73
CA ALA A 23 -13.19 -23.76 -25.52
C ALA A 23 -13.17 -24.69 -24.31
N LEU A 24 -12.96 -25.98 -24.54
CA LEU A 24 -12.55 -26.87 -23.46
C LEU A 24 -11.27 -26.27 -22.89
N CYS A 25 -11.24 -26.11 -21.57
CA CYS A 25 -10.02 -25.98 -20.80
C CYS A 25 -8.87 -26.78 -21.41
N GLY A 26 -7.69 -26.16 -21.48
CA GLY A 26 -6.45 -26.89 -21.71
C GLY A 26 -6.26 -27.98 -20.66
N ASP A 27 -5.30 -28.88 -20.90
CA ASP A 27 -4.97 -29.93 -19.94
C ASP A 27 -4.73 -29.33 -18.54
N VAL A 28 -5.32 -29.98 -17.53
CA VAL A 28 -5.36 -29.54 -16.12
C VAL A 28 -3.97 -29.04 -15.65
N PRO A 29 -3.86 -27.81 -15.08
CA PRO A 29 -2.57 -27.21 -14.75
C PRO A 29 -1.82 -27.98 -13.66
N ASP A 30 -0.51 -28.11 -13.83
CA ASP A 30 0.39 -28.79 -12.89
C ASP A 30 0.85 -27.82 -11.80
N VAL A 31 0.45 -28.05 -10.55
CA VAL A 31 0.86 -27.24 -9.39
C VAL A 31 1.80 -28.05 -8.51
N LEU A 32 3.06 -27.64 -8.41
CA LEU A 32 4.00 -28.22 -7.44
C LEU A 32 3.95 -27.43 -6.12
N ILE A 33 3.37 -28.05 -5.08
CA ILE A 33 3.45 -27.51 -3.72
C ILE A 33 4.86 -27.79 -3.19
N VAL A 34 5.58 -26.74 -2.81
CA VAL A 34 6.92 -26.78 -2.22
C VAL A 34 6.78 -26.38 -0.75
N LEU A 35 6.64 -27.37 0.12
CA LEU A 35 6.30 -27.18 1.53
C LEU A 35 7.52 -27.37 2.44
N ASP A 36 7.75 -26.38 3.30
CA ASP A 36 8.75 -26.46 4.35
C ASP A 36 8.37 -27.49 5.42
N ARG A 37 9.36 -28.27 5.83
CA ARG A 37 9.34 -29.19 6.98
C ARG A 37 10.61 -29.02 7.82
N SER A 38 11.12 -27.80 7.91
CA SER A 38 12.17 -27.34 8.82
C SER A 38 11.85 -27.60 10.30
N GLY A 39 12.79 -27.27 11.18
CA GLY A 39 12.63 -27.42 12.64
C GLY A 39 11.58 -26.49 13.24
N SER A 40 11.46 -25.27 12.71
CA SER A 40 10.51 -24.23 13.15
C SER A 40 9.05 -24.64 12.93
N MET A 41 8.77 -25.49 11.94
CA MET A 41 7.44 -26.07 11.71
C MET A 41 6.91 -26.93 12.88
N LYS A 42 7.70 -27.19 13.94
CA LYS A 42 7.22 -27.76 15.22
C LYS A 42 6.48 -26.76 16.10
N GLU A 43 6.77 -25.47 15.96
CA GLU A 43 6.25 -24.39 16.79
C GLU A 43 4.73 -24.28 16.65
N SER A 44 4.10 -23.65 17.65
CA SER A 44 2.65 -23.43 17.66
C SER A 44 2.26 -22.22 16.81
N ALA A 45 1.19 -22.35 16.04
CA ALA A 45 0.47 -21.27 15.38
C ALA A 45 -1.03 -21.55 15.58
N GLY A 46 -1.83 -20.55 15.96
CA GLY A 46 -3.28 -20.73 16.15
C GLY A 46 -3.72 -21.90 17.05
N GLY A 47 -2.92 -22.31 18.05
CA GLY A 47 -3.25 -23.40 18.98
C GLY A 47 -2.92 -24.83 18.50
N SER A 48 -2.19 -24.99 17.40
CA SER A 48 -1.67 -26.28 16.92
C SER A 48 -0.27 -26.12 16.35
N SER A 49 0.50 -27.20 16.15
CA SER A 49 1.80 -27.04 15.49
C SER A 49 1.61 -26.58 14.04
N LYS A 50 2.51 -25.70 13.57
CA LYS A 50 2.56 -25.22 12.19
C LYS A 50 2.49 -26.39 11.20
N TRP A 51 3.29 -27.44 11.42
CA TRP A 51 3.23 -28.68 10.64
C TRP A 51 1.83 -29.31 10.61
N SER A 52 1.14 -29.42 11.74
CA SER A 52 -0.21 -30.00 11.77
C SER A 52 -1.20 -29.17 10.97
N ILE A 53 -1.11 -27.84 11.04
CA ILE A 53 -1.96 -26.93 10.27
C ILE A 53 -1.69 -27.04 8.77
N ALA A 54 -0.41 -27.02 8.36
CA ALA A 54 -0.02 -27.14 6.96
C ALA A 54 -0.50 -28.45 6.33
N LYS A 55 -0.44 -29.58 7.08
CA LYS A 55 -0.99 -30.86 6.63
C LYS A 55 -2.50 -30.78 6.37
N THR A 56 -3.28 -30.25 7.32
CA THR A 56 -4.73 -30.12 7.19
C THR A 56 -5.10 -29.18 6.03
N ALA A 57 -4.38 -28.07 5.87
CA ALA A 57 -4.65 -27.10 4.82
C ALA A 57 -4.35 -27.65 3.40
N VAL A 58 -3.28 -28.44 3.25
CA VAL A 58 -2.97 -29.11 1.97
C VAL A 58 -3.96 -30.25 1.67
N ASP A 59 -4.42 -30.99 2.68
CA ASP A 59 -5.46 -32.01 2.50
C ASP A 59 -6.80 -31.39 2.07
N ASN A 60 -7.21 -30.29 2.70
CA ASN A 60 -8.36 -29.47 2.29
C ASN A 60 -8.22 -28.99 0.83
N LEU A 61 -7.08 -28.36 0.49
CA LEU A 61 -6.81 -27.83 -0.84
C LEU A 61 -6.90 -28.90 -1.94
N THR A 62 -6.18 -30.01 -1.75
CA THR A 62 -6.10 -31.10 -2.74
C THR A 62 -7.40 -31.89 -2.85
N THR A 63 -8.28 -31.81 -1.84
CA THR A 63 -9.65 -32.34 -1.88
C THR A 63 -10.62 -31.36 -2.56
N GLN A 64 -10.51 -30.06 -2.26
CA GLN A 64 -11.41 -29.01 -2.78
C GLN A 64 -11.24 -28.80 -4.29
N PHE A 65 -9.99 -28.66 -4.76
CA PHE A 65 -9.66 -28.41 -6.18
C PHE A 65 -9.32 -29.71 -6.94
N LYS A 66 -9.85 -30.83 -6.44
CA LYS A 66 -9.74 -32.14 -7.08
C LYS A 66 -10.27 -32.06 -8.52
N ASP A 67 -9.55 -32.69 -9.44
CA ASP A 67 -9.87 -32.74 -10.89
C ASP A 67 -9.85 -31.38 -11.63
N GLN A 68 -9.68 -30.25 -10.92
CA GLN A 68 -9.46 -28.91 -11.49
C GLN A 68 -7.97 -28.52 -11.54
N ILE A 69 -7.14 -29.10 -10.65
CA ILE A 69 -5.69 -28.84 -10.56
C ILE A 69 -4.94 -30.17 -10.35
N ALA A 70 -3.82 -30.33 -11.03
CA ALA A 70 -2.93 -31.49 -10.91
C ALA A 70 -1.85 -31.20 -9.86
N PHE A 71 -2.17 -31.42 -8.58
CA PHE A 71 -1.22 -31.16 -7.50
C PHE A 71 -0.08 -32.18 -7.47
N GLY A 72 1.14 -31.70 -7.23
CA GLY A 72 2.32 -32.47 -6.81
C GLY A 72 2.87 -31.92 -5.50
N MET A 73 3.81 -32.64 -4.89
CA MET A 73 4.41 -32.26 -3.60
C MET A 73 5.92 -32.45 -3.61
N MET A 74 6.63 -31.43 -3.15
CA MET A 74 8.06 -31.42 -2.83
C MET A 74 8.23 -30.94 -1.38
N LEU A 75 8.78 -31.81 -0.53
CA LEU A 75 9.14 -31.44 0.84
C LEU A 75 10.60 -31.02 0.92
N PHE A 76 10.90 -29.96 1.68
CA PHE A 76 12.25 -29.54 2.00
C PHE A 76 12.41 -29.26 3.51
N PRO A 77 13.59 -29.49 4.12
CA PRO A 77 14.76 -30.17 3.54
C PRO A 77 14.49 -31.67 3.26
N ARG A 78 15.36 -32.38 2.55
CA ARG A 78 15.12 -33.81 2.22
C ARG A 78 15.55 -34.80 3.31
N TRP A 79 14.64 -35.68 3.73
CA TRP A 79 14.94 -36.83 4.60
C TRP A 79 15.95 -37.81 3.96
N PRO A 80 16.92 -38.41 4.71
CA PRO A 80 17.11 -38.39 6.16
C PRO A 80 18.02 -37.27 6.70
N HIS A 81 18.39 -36.29 5.88
CA HIS A 81 19.33 -35.25 6.29
C HIS A 81 18.57 -34.07 6.90
N VAL A 82 18.63 -33.95 8.22
CA VAL A 82 17.98 -32.90 9.03
C VAL A 82 18.96 -31.87 9.58
N SER A 83 20.18 -31.87 9.06
CA SER A 83 21.17 -30.79 9.11
C SER A 83 22.04 -30.94 7.86
N ASN A 84 22.75 -29.88 7.47
CA ASN A 84 23.50 -29.74 6.21
C ASN A 84 22.67 -29.27 5.00
N CYS A 85 21.63 -28.46 5.20
CA CYS A 85 21.03 -27.66 4.11
C CYS A 85 20.60 -28.45 2.86
N THR A 86 20.18 -29.71 3.04
CA THR A 86 19.89 -30.60 1.91
C THR A 86 18.57 -30.20 1.25
N THR A 87 18.66 -29.82 -0.03
CA THR A 87 17.52 -29.44 -0.88
C THR A 87 16.37 -30.43 -0.83
N GLY A 88 15.16 -29.92 -1.03
CA GLY A 88 13.97 -30.76 -1.22
C GLY A 88 14.04 -31.64 -2.47
N LYS A 89 13.09 -32.57 -2.57
CA LYS A 89 12.91 -33.45 -3.73
C LYS A 89 11.42 -33.55 -4.03
N VAL A 90 11.03 -33.62 -5.31
CA VAL A 90 9.65 -34.00 -5.67
C VAL A 90 9.36 -35.40 -5.13
N ASN A 91 8.41 -35.47 -4.21
CA ASN A 91 7.95 -36.69 -3.56
C ASN A 91 6.72 -37.27 -4.29
N VAL A 92 5.83 -36.40 -4.77
CA VAL A 92 4.62 -36.77 -5.52
C VAL A 92 4.57 -35.95 -6.80
N THR A 93 4.47 -36.63 -7.93
CA THR A 93 4.33 -36.03 -9.27
C THR A 93 2.94 -35.37 -9.43
N PRO A 94 2.85 -34.16 -10.01
CA PRO A 94 1.61 -33.52 -10.44
C PRO A 94 0.61 -34.44 -11.16
N ALA A 95 -0.53 -34.68 -10.52
CA ALA A 95 -1.67 -35.41 -11.07
C ALA A 95 -2.97 -35.04 -10.34
N ALA A 96 -4.10 -34.99 -11.05
CA ALA A 96 -5.43 -34.69 -10.48
C ALA A 96 -5.89 -35.66 -9.35
N THR A 97 -5.32 -36.87 -9.32
CA THR A 97 -5.64 -37.92 -8.32
C THR A 97 -4.58 -38.04 -7.22
N SER A 98 -3.67 -37.08 -7.07
CA SER A 98 -2.52 -37.18 -6.17
C SER A 98 -2.84 -36.95 -4.68
N GLY A 99 -3.94 -36.30 -4.34
CA GLY A 99 -4.31 -35.90 -2.97
C GLY A 99 -4.07 -36.99 -1.91
N PRO A 100 -4.59 -38.23 -2.07
CA PRO A 100 -4.34 -39.32 -1.13
C PRO A 100 -2.86 -39.68 -0.95
N ALA A 101 -2.05 -39.59 -2.01
CA ALA A 101 -0.60 -39.82 -1.94
C ALA A 101 0.14 -38.66 -1.25
N ILE A 102 -0.33 -37.42 -1.45
CA ILE A 102 0.18 -36.24 -0.74
C ILE A 102 -0.14 -36.35 0.76
N ASN A 103 -1.38 -36.64 1.14
CA ASN A 103 -1.76 -36.84 2.54
C ASN A 103 -0.98 -38.01 3.19
N SER A 104 -0.82 -39.13 2.49
CA SER A 104 0.00 -40.25 2.98
C SER A 104 1.47 -39.87 3.22
N LEU A 105 2.09 -39.13 2.30
CA LEU A 105 3.44 -38.59 2.47
C LEU A 105 3.55 -37.67 3.68
N LEU A 106 2.61 -36.72 3.81
CA LEU A 106 2.57 -35.73 4.89
C LEU A 106 2.35 -36.39 6.26
N SER A 107 1.47 -37.39 6.32
CA SER A 107 1.22 -38.18 7.53
C SER A 107 2.42 -39.02 7.96
N GLY A 108 3.23 -39.50 7.01
CA GLY A 108 4.49 -40.20 7.27
C GLY A 108 5.71 -39.29 7.50
N SER A 109 5.56 -37.97 7.38
CA SER A 109 6.65 -36.99 7.45
C SER A 109 6.59 -36.15 8.73
N TYR A 110 7.76 -35.68 9.18
CA TYR A 110 7.86 -34.83 10.37
C TYR A 110 8.80 -33.63 10.17
N PRO A 111 8.53 -32.50 10.87
CA PRO A 111 9.31 -31.29 10.77
C PRO A 111 10.67 -31.46 11.46
N ALA A 112 11.76 -31.24 10.73
CA ALA A 112 13.14 -31.25 11.23
C ALA A 112 14.14 -30.74 10.19
N GLY A 113 14.99 -29.81 10.62
CA GLY A 113 16.19 -29.34 9.93
C GLY A 113 16.15 -27.88 9.51
N ASP A 114 17.15 -27.48 8.75
CA ASP A 114 17.33 -26.11 8.25
C ASP A 114 16.37 -25.81 7.07
N THR A 115 16.30 -24.56 6.61
CA THR A 115 15.32 -24.09 5.61
C THR A 115 16.01 -23.71 4.28
N PRO A 116 16.45 -24.68 3.43
CA PRO A 116 17.12 -24.44 2.14
C PRO A 116 16.11 -24.17 1.01
N SER A 117 15.22 -23.19 1.20
CA SER A 117 14.15 -22.86 0.27
C SER A 117 14.66 -22.43 -1.12
N THR A 118 15.73 -21.63 -1.18
CA THR A 118 16.30 -21.10 -2.43
C THR A 118 16.87 -22.21 -3.31
N ASN A 119 17.73 -23.07 -2.74
CA ASN A 119 18.29 -24.21 -3.46
C ASN A 119 17.22 -25.26 -3.79
N THR A 120 16.18 -25.41 -2.94
CA THR A 120 15.03 -26.28 -3.23
C THR A 120 14.26 -25.80 -4.46
N LEU A 121 14.03 -24.49 -4.62
CA LEU A 121 13.36 -23.95 -5.80
C LEU A 121 14.18 -24.14 -7.09
N GLN A 122 15.52 -24.17 -7.00
CA GLN A 122 16.38 -24.51 -8.14
C GLN A 122 16.24 -25.99 -8.55
N GLU A 123 16.09 -26.91 -7.59
CA GLU A 123 15.74 -28.31 -7.85
C GLU A 123 14.32 -28.45 -8.42
N ALA A 124 13.35 -27.70 -7.87
CA ALA A 124 11.97 -27.65 -8.37
C ALA A 124 11.93 -27.23 -9.84
N ARG A 125 12.64 -26.14 -10.19
CA ARG A 125 12.81 -25.64 -11.55
C ARG A 125 13.39 -26.71 -12.49
N THR A 126 14.45 -27.39 -12.05
CA THR A 126 15.11 -28.44 -12.82
C THR A 126 14.17 -29.61 -13.08
N TRP A 127 13.41 -30.04 -12.06
CA TRP A 127 12.42 -31.09 -12.20
C TRP A 127 11.25 -30.70 -13.11
N LEU A 128 10.69 -29.50 -12.94
CA LEU A 128 9.56 -28.99 -13.73
C LEU A 128 9.91 -28.89 -15.21
N LYS A 129 11.11 -28.38 -15.55
CA LYS A 129 11.65 -28.38 -16.91
C LYS A 129 11.74 -29.78 -17.52
N ALA A 130 12.29 -30.73 -16.77
CA ALA A 130 12.45 -32.11 -17.24
C ALA A 130 11.11 -32.86 -17.43
N ASN A 131 10.04 -32.39 -16.79
CA ASN A 131 8.71 -33.02 -16.81
C ASN A 131 7.63 -32.11 -17.43
N LYS A 132 8.00 -31.08 -18.20
CA LYS A 132 7.06 -30.15 -18.83
C LYS A 132 6.21 -30.88 -19.88
N LYS A 133 4.91 -30.99 -19.60
CA LYS A 133 3.90 -31.51 -20.54
C LYS A 133 3.61 -30.42 -21.59
N SER A 134 3.38 -30.83 -22.84
CA SER A 134 3.04 -29.88 -23.92
C SER A 134 1.62 -29.36 -23.73
N GLY A 135 1.43 -28.03 -23.67
CA GLY A 135 0.12 -27.41 -23.53
C GLY A 135 -0.43 -27.35 -22.09
N VAL A 136 0.34 -27.79 -21.09
CA VAL A 136 0.00 -27.67 -19.66
C VAL A 136 0.80 -26.53 -19.04
N ASP A 137 0.10 -25.61 -18.38
CA ASP A 137 0.75 -24.59 -17.56
C ASP A 137 1.24 -25.17 -16.23
N GLN A 138 2.40 -24.69 -15.77
CA GLN A 138 3.09 -25.17 -14.58
C GLN A 138 3.21 -24.03 -13.55
N TYR A 139 2.96 -24.35 -12.28
CA TYR A 139 2.97 -23.40 -11.19
C TYR A 139 3.70 -23.96 -9.97
N VAL A 140 4.22 -23.08 -9.12
CA VAL A 140 4.78 -23.41 -7.80
C VAL A 140 4.00 -22.67 -6.72
N ILE A 141 3.70 -23.36 -5.62
CA ILE A 141 3.26 -22.74 -4.36
C ILE A 141 4.33 -23.03 -3.30
N LEU A 142 5.12 -22.02 -2.94
CA LEU A 142 6.05 -22.10 -1.81
C LEU A 142 5.30 -21.83 -0.51
N ILE A 143 5.42 -22.72 0.47
CA ILE A 143 4.89 -22.53 1.83
C ILE A 143 6.07 -22.65 2.80
N THR A 144 6.40 -21.57 3.50
CA THR A 144 7.56 -21.50 4.41
C THR A 144 7.20 -20.73 5.69
N ASP A 145 7.73 -21.16 6.84
CA ASP A 145 7.42 -20.56 8.15
C ASP A 145 8.53 -19.69 8.74
N GLY A 146 9.64 -19.56 8.01
CA GLY A 146 10.82 -18.89 8.48
C GLY A 146 11.74 -18.38 7.39
N LYS A 147 12.78 -17.69 7.85
CA LYS A 147 13.92 -17.22 7.07
C LYS A 147 14.68 -18.39 6.43
N GLU A 148 15.15 -18.19 5.20
CA GLU A 148 16.20 -19.01 4.56
C GLU A 148 17.46 -19.04 5.45
N THR A 149 17.85 -20.23 5.91
CA THR A 149 19.00 -20.41 6.84
C THR A 149 20.23 -21.03 6.19
N CYS A 150 20.16 -21.38 4.90
CA CYS A 150 21.14 -22.24 4.23
C CYS A 150 21.85 -21.61 3.03
N SER A 151 21.27 -20.55 2.48
CA SER A 151 21.80 -19.78 1.36
C SER A 151 22.03 -18.32 1.79
N PRO A 152 23.09 -17.64 1.31
CA PRO A 152 23.21 -16.19 1.42
C PRO A 152 22.21 -15.45 0.51
N HIS A 153 21.51 -16.16 -0.36
CA HIS A 153 20.52 -15.64 -1.30
C HIS A 153 19.10 -16.02 -0.88
N TRP A 154 18.18 -15.06 -1.01
CA TRP A 154 16.75 -15.25 -0.78
C TRP A 154 16.05 -16.01 -1.93
N PRO A 155 14.82 -16.51 -1.72
CA PRO A 155 14.09 -17.32 -2.71
C PRO A 155 13.84 -16.61 -4.06
N ASN A 156 13.82 -15.28 -4.08
CA ASN A 156 13.69 -14.47 -5.29
C ASN A 156 14.73 -14.80 -6.37
N THR A 157 15.94 -15.19 -5.97
CA THR A 157 17.01 -15.63 -6.87
C THR A 157 16.70 -16.94 -7.61
N ALA A 158 15.70 -17.71 -7.15
CA ALA A 158 15.21 -18.93 -7.79
C ALA A 158 13.83 -18.75 -8.45
N THR A 159 12.96 -17.87 -7.95
CA THR A 159 11.62 -17.63 -8.54
C THR A 159 11.66 -16.82 -9.85
N GLY A 160 12.56 -15.84 -9.99
CA GLY A 160 12.79 -15.15 -11.27
C GLY A 160 13.18 -16.10 -12.43
N PRO A 161 14.13 -17.03 -12.19
CA PRO A 161 14.44 -18.07 -13.17
C PRO A 161 13.31 -19.10 -13.42
N LEU A 162 12.43 -19.36 -12.44
CA LEU A 162 11.19 -20.15 -12.66
C LEU A 162 10.24 -19.42 -13.61
N LEU A 163 9.98 -18.12 -13.38
CA LEU A 163 9.15 -17.28 -14.25
C LEU A 163 9.70 -17.24 -15.68
N SER A 164 11.03 -17.17 -15.82
CA SER A 164 11.72 -17.19 -17.12
C SER A 164 11.50 -18.48 -17.93
N ASP A 165 11.09 -19.57 -17.28
CA ASP A 165 10.74 -20.85 -17.92
C ASP A 165 9.22 -21.01 -18.17
N GLY A 166 8.44 -19.98 -17.83
CA GLY A 166 6.98 -19.96 -17.87
C GLY A 166 6.30 -20.49 -16.60
N VAL A 167 7.01 -20.59 -15.47
CA VAL A 167 6.46 -21.12 -14.20
C VAL A 167 6.23 -19.98 -13.21
N LYS A 168 4.97 -19.60 -12.99
CA LYS A 168 4.62 -18.62 -11.94
C LYS A 168 4.79 -19.24 -10.55
N THR A 169 5.28 -18.45 -9.60
CA THR A 169 5.51 -18.90 -8.21
C THR A 169 4.74 -18.04 -7.22
N TYR A 170 3.74 -18.63 -6.58
CA TYR A 170 3.04 -18.05 -5.43
C TYR A 170 3.82 -18.36 -4.14
N VAL A 171 3.83 -17.41 -3.20
CA VAL A 171 4.57 -17.53 -1.94
C VAL A 171 3.63 -17.31 -0.76
N ILE A 172 3.65 -18.22 0.20
CA ILE A 172 2.93 -18.13 1.47
C ILE A 172 3.94 -18.11 2.61
N GLY A 173 3.87 -17.04 3.41
CA GLY A 173 4.58 -16.92 4.68
C GLY A 173 3.67 -17.37 5.81
N PHE A 174 4.12 -18.36 6.58
CA PHE A 174 3.28 -19.04 7.56
C PHE A 174 3.74 -18.83 9.02
N GLY A 175 2.93 -18.11 9.79
CA GLY A 175 3.22 -17.68 11.15
C GLY A 175 4.15 -16.47 11.22
N SER A 176 4.44 -16.03 12.45
CA SER A 176 5.20 -14.81 12.75
C SER A 176 6.72 -14.92 12.57
N GLY A 177 7.25 -16.09 12.20
CA GLY A 177 8.70 -16.32 12.01
C GLY A 177 9.24 -15.87 10.64
N VAL A 178 8.36 -15.41 9.75
CA VAL A 178 8.71 -15.02 8.38
C VAL A 178 9.25 -13.60 8.31
N LEU A 179 10.04 -13.31 7.27
CA LEU A 179 10.45 -11.95 6.93
C LEU A 179 9.62 -11.48 5.72
N PRO A 180 8.77 -10.45 5.85
CA PRO A 180 7.89 -10.01 4.78
C PRO A 180 8.61 -9.65 3.48
N GLN A 181 9.64 -8.81 3.55
CA GLN A 181 10.31 -8.27 2.34
C GLN A 181 10.92 -9.38 1.44
N PRO A 182 11.73 -10.35 1.95
CA PRO A 182 12.22 -11.45 1.10
C PRO A 182 11.14 -12.33 0.48
N LEU A 183 9.97 -12.47 1.12
CA LEU A 183 8.85 -13.24 0.58
C LEU A 183 8.08 -12.44 -0.49
N THR A 184 7.87 -11.15 -0.27
CA THR A 184 7.38 -10.20 -1.29
C THR A 184 8.29 -10.20 -2.52
N ASP A 185 9.60 -10.05 -2.34
CA ASP A 185 10.57 -10.08 -3.44
C ASP A 185 10.51 -11.39 -4.23
N ALA A 186 10.29 -12.51 -3.53
CA ALA A 186 10.16 -13.83 -4.15
C ALA A 186 8.85 -14.00 -4.92
N ALA A 187 7.75 -13.47 -4.41
CA ALA A 187 6.44 -13.48 -5.09
C ALA A 187 6.48 -12.60 -6.37
N ILE A 188 7.03 -11.39 -6.27
CA ILE A 188 7.21 -10.45 -7.38
C ILE A 188 8.13 -11.04 -8.46
N ALA A 189 9.32 -11.54 -8.07
CA ALA A 189 10.23 -12.20 -9.01
C ALA A 189 9.61 -13.47 -9.62
N GLY A 190 8.73 -14.16 -8.88
CA GLY A 190 7.93 -15.30 -9.36
C GLY A 190 6.79 -14.94 -10.31
N GLY A 191 6.62 -13.66 -10.67
CA GLY A 191 5.56 -13.19 -11.58
C GLY A 191 4.18 -13.15 -10.94
N THR A 192 4.13 -13.01 -9.61
CA THR A 192 2.92 -12.81 -8.82
C THR A 192 2.98 -11.47 -8.08
N GLY A 193 2.02 -11.17 -7.20
CA GLY A 193 1.95 -9.91 -6.47
C GLY A 193 2.74 -9.96 -5.16
N GLN A 194 2.09 -9.52 -4.08
CA GLN A 194 2.57 -9.73 -2.71
C GLN A 194 2.52 -11.21 -2.33
N TYR A 195 3.31 -11.59 -1.32
CA TYR A 195 3.15 -12.91 -0.68
C TYR A 195 1.88 -12.94 0.19
N TYR A 196 1.42 -14.14 0.52
CA TYR A 196 0.25 -14.34 1.38
C TYR A 196 0.71 -14.64 2.81
N GLN A 197 0.35 -13.78 3.77
CA GLN A 197 0.54 -14.06 5.21
C GLN A 197 -0.58 -14.98 5.72
N ALA A 198 -0.23 -15.98 6.54
CA ALA A 198 -1.20 -16.78 7.28
C ALA A 198 -0.63 -17.18 8.64
N ASP A 199 -1.37 -17.01 9.74
CA ASP A 199 -0.92 -17.29 11.11
C ASP A 199 -1.73 -18.38 11.80
N ASN A 200 -2.73 -18.93 11.11
CA ASN A 200 -3.58 -20.03 11.56
C ASN A 200 -4.18 -20.81 10.38
N LEU A 201 -4.89 -21.90 10.69
CA LEU A 201 -5.52 -22.78 9.68
C LEU A 201 -6.54 -22.05 8.79
N THR A 202 -7.33 -21.13 9.34
CA THR A 202 -8.35 -20.39 8.57
C THR A 202 -7.68 -19.51 7.52
N GLN A 203 -6.66 -18.73 7.91
CA GLN A 203 -5.92 -17.88 6.97
C GLN A 203 -5.15 -18.72 5.92
N LEU A 204 -4.54 -19.84 6.32
CA LEU A 204 -3.81 -20.70 5.39
C LEU A 204 -4.75 -21.36 4.36
N ASN A 205 -5.93 -21.83 4.79
CA ASN A 205 -6.97 -22.28 3.86
C ASN A 205 -7.40 -21.14 2.92
N THR A 206 -7.66 -19.94 3.44
CA THR A 206 -8.05 -18.77 2.62
C THR A 206 -7.01 -18.43 1.56
N ALA A 207 -5.72 -18.36 1.92
CA ALA A 207 -4.63 -18.10 0.99
C ALA A 207 -4.53 -19.19 -0.09
N LEU A 208 -4.55 -20.48 0.31
CA LEU A 208 -4.45 -21.59 -0.63
C LEU A 208 -5.65 -21.66 -1.58
N SER A 209 -6.88 -21.41 -1.12
CA SER A 209 -8.07 -21.37 -1.98
C SER A 209 -8.10 -20.16 -2.90
N GLN A 210 -7.57 -19.00 -2.49
CA GLN A 210 -7.40 -17.83 -3.38
C GLN A 210 -6.37 -18.11 -4.48
N ILE A 211 -5.23 -18.72 -4.13
CA ILE A 211 -4.18 -19.10 -5.09
C ILE A 211 -4.72 -20.16 -6.05
N ALA A 212 -5.38 -21.21 -5.55
CA ALA A 212 -5.96 -22.24 -6.39
C ALA A 212 -7.06 -21.71 -7.29
N GLY A 213 -7.95 -20.82 -6.82
CA GLY A 213 -8.96 -20.15 -7.65
C GLY A 213 -8.37 -19.25 -8.75
N ALA A 214 -7.13 -18.78 -8.58
CA ALA A 214 -6.40 -18.03 -9.60
C ALA A 214 -5.61 -18.92 -10.59
N ILE A 215 -5.52 -20.23 -10.33
CA ILE A 215 -4.85 -21.24 -11.16
C ILE A 215 -5.86 -22.19 -11.83
N SER A 216 -6.99 -22.47 -11.17
CA SER A 216 -8.03 -23.39 -11.63
C SER A 216 -8.56 -22.98 -13.00
N CYS A 217 -8.83 -23.97 -13.84
CA CYS A 217 -9.09 -23.69 -15.24
C CYS A 217 -10.46 -23.07 -15.48
N CYS A 218 -10.41 -21.85 -15.99
CA CYS A 218 -11.55 -21.07 -16.45
C CYS A 218 -12.14 -21.61 -17.76
N GLY A 219 -13.47 -21.80 -17.82
CA GLY A 219 -14.14 -22.26 -19.04
C GLY A 219 -14.51 -23.74 -19.04
N ASN A 220 -14.94 -24.28 -17.89
CA ASN A 220 -15.48 -25.63 -17.78
C ASN A 220 -17.02 -25.69 -17.80
N GLY A 221 -17.69 -24.53 -17.83
CA GLY A 221 -19.15 -24.41 -17.93
C GLY A 221 -19.87 -24.36 -16.57
N LYS A 222 -19.14 -24.07 -15.48
CA LYS A 222 -19.65 -23.92 -14.12
C LYS A 222 -18.88 -22.81 -13.43
N ILE A 223 -19.50 -22.09 -12.50
CA ILE A 223 -18.76 -21.18 -11.61
C ILE A 223 -18.16 -22.02 -10.47
N ASP A 224 -16.85 -22.15 -10.44
CA ASP A 224 -16.12 -22.85 -9.38
C ASP A 224 -15.67 -21.94 -8.23
N ALA A 225 -15.19 -22.54 -7.14
CA ALA A 225 -14.81 -21.83 -5.92
C ALA A 225 -13.57 -20.96 -6.12
N GLY A 226 -13.77 -19.65 -6.34
CA GLY A 226 -12.71 -18.69 -6.66
C GLY A 226 -12.97 -17.94 -7.98
N GLU A 227 -13.93 -18.41 -8.77
CA GLU A 227 -14.40 -17.74 -9.98
C GLU A 227 -15.55 -16.78 -9.66
N LYS A 228 -15.62 -15.67 -10.40
CA LYS A 228 -16.79 -14.78 -10.44
C LYS A 228 -17.75 -15.14 -11.56
N CYS A 229 -17.23 -15.79 -12.60
CA CYS A 229 -17.93 -16.16 -13.82
C CYS A 229 -17.15 -17.27 -14.53
N ASP A 230 -17.76 -17.94 -15.51
CA ASP A 230 -17.12 -18.93 -16.38
C ASP A 230 -17.25 -18.51 -17.86
N THR A 231 -16.21 -18.79 -18.67
CA THR A 231 -16.12 -18.37 -20.09
C THR A 231 -16.74 -19.35 -21.08
N ALA A 232 -17.06 -20.58 -20.67
CA ALA A 232 -17.78 -21.58 -21.45
C ALA A 232 -19.29 -21.57 -21.18
N ILE A 233 -19.75 -20.98 -20.07
CA ILE A 233 -21.16 -20.59 -19.90
C ILE A 233 -21.50 -19.51 -20.94
N ALA A 234 -22.56 -19.72 -21.73
CA ALA A 234 -22.88 -18.84 -22.85
C ALA A 234 -23.34 -17.46 -22.40
N ALA A 235 -22.86 -16.40 -23.07
CA ALA A 235 -23.16 -15.01 -22.72
C ALA A 235 -24.66 -14.75 -22.53
N GLY A 236 -25.02 -14.12 -21.42
CA GLY A 236 -26.41 -13.87 -21.00
C GLY A 236 -27.03 -14.96 -20.12
N GLN A 237 -26.35 -16.09 -19.89
CA GLN A 237 -26.73 -17.08 -18.88
C GLN A 237 -26.14 -16.73 -17.51
N THR A 238 -26.81 -17.14 -16.43
CA THR A 238 -26.32 -16.96 -15.06
C THR A 238 -24.95 -17.62 -14.90
N GLY A 239 -23.93 -16.80 -14.59
CA GLY A 239 -22.54 -17.26 -14.45
C GLY A 239 -21.65 -17.04 -15.66
N ALA A 240 -22.17 -16.60 -16.81
CA ALA A 240 -21.33 -16.26 -17.96
C ALA A 240 -20.41 -15.07 -17.67
N CYS A 241 -19.16 -15.14 -18.12
CA CYS A 241 -18.26 -13.98 -18.04
C CYS A 241 -18.73 -12.82 -18.93
N PRO A 242 -18.73 -11.57 -18.42
CA PRO A 242 -19.18 -10.42 -19.19
C PRO A 242 -18.21 -10.12 -20.33
N THR A 243 -18.73 -10.17 -21.56
CA THR A 243 -18.03 -9.76 -22.79
C THR A 243 -18.26 -8.27 -23.10
N THR A 244 -19.37 -7.72 -22.63
CA THR A 244 -19.72 -6.29 -22.65
C THR A 244 -20.41 -5.93 -21.35
N CYS A 245 -20.22 -4.70 -20.87
CA CYS A 245 -20.77 -4.22 -19.60
C CYS A 245 -21.72 -3.03 -19.77
N ASN A 246 -22.47 -2.95 -20.86
CA ASN A 246 -23.42 -1.85 -21.09
C ASN A 246 -24.62 -1.99 -20.13
N ASP A 247 -24.78 -1.07 -19.17
CA ASP A 247 -25.94 -1.04 -18.26
C ASP A 247 -27.14 -0.22 -18.81
N GLY A 248 -26.96 0.40 -19.98
CA GLY A 248 -27.95 1.27 -20.62
C GLY A 248 -27.89 2.73 -20.17
N ASN A 249 -26.95 3.10 -19.30
CA ASN A 249 -26.77 4.46 -18.82
C ASN A 249 -25.71 5.20 -19.65
N THR A 250 -26.12 6.23 -20.40
CA THR A 250 -25.19 7.07 -21.17
C THR A 250 -24.22 7.87 -20.29
N CYS A 251 -24.52 8.03 -19.00
CA CYS A 251 -23.66 8.72 -18.03
C CYS A 251 -22.64 7.82 -17.31
N THR A 252 -22.39 6.60 -17.77
CA THR A 252 -21.31 5.74 -17.26
C THR A 252 -20.31 5.36 -18.35
N THR A 253 -19.03 5.32 -17.97
CA THR A 253 -18.00 4.64 -18.75
C THR A 253 -17.92 3.20 -18.27
N ASP A 254 -18.34 2.29 -19.14
CA ASP A 254 -18.52 0.88 -18.83
C ASP A 254 -17.31 0.05 -19.25
N THR A 255 -16.73 -0.66 -18.30
CA THR A 255 -15.52 -1.46 -18.51
C THR A 255 -15.66 -2.87 -17.94
N VAL A 256 -15.09 -3.85 -18.65
CA VAL A 256 -14.83 -5.18 -18.09
C VAL A 256 -13.52 -5.09 -17.31
N ASP A 257 -13.59 -5.15 -15.99
CA ASP A 257 -12.43 -5.21 -15.10
C ASP A 257 -12.07 -6.68 -14.82
N GLY A 258 -10.78 -6.97 -14.65
CA GLY A 258 -10.25 -8.33 -14.45
C GLY A 258 -10.08 -9.20 -15.72
N SER A 259 -9.36 -10.31 -15.54
CA SER A 259 -9.07 -11.31 -16.57
C SER A 259 -9.86 -12.61 -16.34
N ASP A 260 -10.05 -13.37 -17.42
CA ASP A 260 -10.59 -14.73 -17.41
C ASP A 260 -11.86 -14.88 -16.55
N CYS A 261 -11.88 -15.83 -15.62
CA CYS A 261 -13.04 -16.13 -14.76
C CYS A 261 -13.18 -15.17 -13.56
N ASN A 262 -12.35 -14.13 -13.50
CA ASN A 262 -12.44 -13.03 -12.53
C ASN A 262 -13.01 -11.74 -13.13
N LYS A 263 -13.50 -11.79 -14.38
CA LYS A 263 -14.16 -10.66 -15.05
C LYS A 263 -15.39 -10.17 -14.31
N ALA A 264 -15.47 -8.86 -14.13
CA ALA A 264 -16.60 -8.18 -13.53
C ALA A 264 -16.88 -6.87 -14.29
N CYS A 265 -18.12 -6.39 -14.24
CA CYS A 265 -18.46 -5.09 -14.80
C CYS A 265 -18.17 -3.96 -13.82
N LYS A 266 -17.56 -2.90 -14.35
CA LYS A 266 -17.22 -1.68 -13.63
C LYS A 266 -17.75 -0.47 -14.39
N TYR A 267 -18.72 0.17 -13.76
CA TYR A 267 -19.43 1.35 -14.26
C TYR A 267 -18.82 2.58 -13.58
N THR A 268 -18.20 3.47 -14.34
CA THR A 268 -17.55 4.68 -13.80
C THR A 268 -18.39 5.90 -14.16
N PRO A 269 -18.99 6.64 -13.21
CA PRO A 269 -19.80 7.81 -13.53
C PRO A 269 -19.01 8.88 -14.30
N ILE A 270 -19.61 9.41 -15.36
CA ILE A 270 -19.13 10.60 -16.05
C ILE A 270 -19.45 11.82 -15.16
N THR A 271 -18.42 12.62 -14.87
CA THR A 271 -18.51 13.78 -13.96
C THR A 271 -18.14 15.11 -14.60
N GLN A 272 -17.82 15.10 -15.90
CA GLN A 272 -17.46 16.28 -16.68
C GLN A 272 -18.44 16.44 -17.85
N PRO A 273 -19.03 17.63 -18.05
CA PRO A 273 -19.97 17.87 -19.15
C PRO A 273 -19.29 17.78 -20.52
N LYS A 274 -19.98 17.21 -21.51
CA LYS A 274 -19.50 17.05 -22.88
C LYS A 274 -20.62 16.91 -23.91
N ASN A 275 -20.97 18.06 -24.51
CA ASN A 275 -21.82 18.22 -25.69
C ASN A 275 -21.90 17.04 -26.69
N ASN A 276 -23.10 16.51 -26.90
CA ASN A 276 -23.50 15.48 -27.87
C ASN A 276 -22.92 14.08 -27.58
N ASP A 277 -22.78 13.71 -26.31
CA ASP A 277 -22.54 12.31 -25.91
C ASP A 277 -23.74 11.64 -25.23
N GLY A 278 -24.84 12.38 -25.02
CA GLY A 278 -26.10 11.87 -24.50
C GLY A 278 -26.12 11.72 -22.98
N CYS A 279 -25.12 12.24 -22.27
CA CYS A 279 -25.12 12.36 -20.82
C CYS A 279 -25.36 13.81 -20.37
N CYS A 280 -26.16 14.01 -19.31
CA CYS A 280 -26.19 15.26 -18.55
C CYS A 280 -25.68 14.97 -17.13
N PRO A 281 -24.38 15.15 -16.84
CA PRO A 281 -23.79 14.75 -15.57
C PRO A 281 -24.14 15.74 -14.43
N PRO A 282 -24.11 15.31 -13.14
CA PRO A 282 -24.51 16.18 -12.03
C PRO A 282 -23.72 17.49 -11.95
N GLY A 283 -24.41 18.62 -12.05
CA GLY A 283 -23.81 19.97 -12.08
C GLY A 283 -23.56 20.53 -13.49
N ALA A 284 -23.86 19.77 -14.54
CA ALA A 284 -23.96 20.29 -15.90
C ALA A 284 -25.26 21.11 -16.10
N THR A 285 -25.26 21.92 -17.17
CA THR A 285 -26.35 22.82 -17.57
C THR A 285 -26.36 22.92 -19.09
N HIS A 286 -27.46 23.35 -19.71
CA HIS A 286 -27.50 23.56 -21.17
C HIS A 286 -26.40 24.50 -21.72
N ALA A 287 -25.80 25.36 -20.86
CA ALA A 287 -24.73 26.28 -21.23
C ALA A 287 -23.34 25.63 -21.37
N ASN A 288 -23.10 24.49 -20.73
CA ASN A 288 -21.83 23.74 -20.81
C ASN A 288 -22.01 22.28 -21.26
N ASP A 289 -23.24 21.78 -21.32
CA ASP A 289 -23.60 20.49 -21.90
C ASP A 289 -24.95 20.57 -22.64
N ASN A 290 -24.92 20.45 -23.98
CA ASN A 290 -26.13 20.58 -24.78
C ASN A 290 -27.05 19.34 -24.77
N ASP A 291 -26.66 18.25 -24.10
CA ASP A 291 -27.53 17.12 -23.81
C ASP A 291 -28.39 17.33 -22.54
N CYS A 292 -28.10 18.38 -21.75
CA CYS A 292 -29.00 18.88 -20.71
C CYS A 292 -30.14 19.72 -21.33
N SER A 293 -31.37 19.58 -20.81
CA SER A 293 -32.58 20.27 -21.32
C SER A 293 -32.48 21.81 -21.29
N SER A 294 -33.07 22.48 -22.29
CA SER A 294 -32.94 23.92 -22.54
C SER A 294 -34.01 24.82 -21.92
N ASP A 295 -35.11 24.26 -21.40
CA ASP A 295 -36.38 25.02 -21.30
C ASP A 295 -36.59 25.76 -19.97
N CYS A 296 -35.59 25.73 -19.09
CA CYS A 296 -35.66 26.32 -17.77
C CYS A 296 -35.73 27.87 -17.79
N GLY A 297 -36.78 28.43 -17.19
CA GLY A 297 -37.01 29.87 -17.06
C GLY A 297 -38.08 30.43 -18.02
N ASN A 298 -38.91 29.57 -18.61
CA ASN A 298 -39.84 29.94 -19.68
C ASN A 298 -41.20 30.47 -19.19
N GLY A 299 -41.50 30.37 -17.89
CA GLY A 299 -42.78 30.78 -17.30
C GLY A 299 -43.85 29.69 -17.22
N LYS A 300 -43.49 28.43 -17.45
CA LYS A 300 -44.37 27.26 -17.35
C LYS A 300 -43.57 26.05 -16.87
N MET A 301 -44.16 25.25 -15.98
CA MET A 301 -43.58 23.99 -15.49
C MET A 301 -43.84 22.88 -16.53
N ASP A 302 -42.78 22.38 -17.14
CA ASP A 302 -42.82 21.39 -18.22
C ASP A 302 -42.51 19.95 -17.75
N ALA A 303 -42.81 18.98 -18.61
CA ALA A 303 -42.77 17.55 -18.27
C ALA A 303 -41.31 17.05 -18.14
N GLY A 304 -40.79 17.09 -16.92
CA GLY A 304 -39.40 16.74 -16.59
C GLY A 304 -38.79 17.69 -15.55
N GLU A 305 -39.37 18.87 -15.37
CA GLU A 305 -38.94 19.88 -14.40
C GLU A 305 -39.59 19.67 -13.04
N LYS A 306 -38.90 20.07 -11.97
CA LYS A 306 -39.49 20.17 -10.62
C LYS A 306 -40.10 21.55 -10.35
N CYS A 307 -39.62 22.57 -11.04
CA CYS A 307 -40.08 23.94 -10.98
C CYS A 307 -39.59 24.73 -12.20
N ASP A 308 -40.12 25.94 -12.45
CA ASP A 308 -39.62 26.87 -13.45
C ASP A 308 -39.16 28.19 -12.80
N THR A 309 -38.07 28.78 -13.30
CA THR A 309 -37.46 30.01 -12.75
C THR A 309 -38.05 31.31 -13.32
N GLY A 310 -38.86 31.23 -14.37
CA GLY A 310 -39.59 32.35 -14.98
C GLY A 310 -40.99 32.55 -14.39
N ILE A 311 -41.54 31.53 -13.72
CA ILE A 311 -42.75 31.66 -12.89
C ILE A 311 -42.42 32.47 -11.62
N ALA A 312 -43.27 33.43 -11.25
CA ALA A 312 -43.01 34.31 -10.12
C ALA A 312 -43.04 33.57 -8.77
N PRO A 313 -42.14 33.87 -7.81
CA PRO A 313 -42.08 33.17 -6.52
C PRO A 313 -43.42 33.11 -5.78
N GLY A 314 -43.77 31.91 -5.31
CA GLY A 314 -45.04 31.63 -4.62
C GLY A 314 -46.22 31.24 -5.52
N GLN A 315 -46.03 31.18 -6.85
CA GLN A 315 -47.01 30.59 -7.78
C GLN A 315 -46.78 29.09 -7.95
N ALA A 316 -47.82 28.35 -8.35
CA ALA A 316 -47.71 26.91 -8.58
C ALA A 316 -46.74 26.61 -9.73
N GLY A 317 -45.71 25.82 -9.46
CA GLY A 317 -44.61 25.52 -10.39
C GLY A 317 -43.41 26.47 -10.28
N ALA A 318 -43.44 27.53 -9.46
CA ALA A 318 -42.29 28.43 -9.28
C ALA A 318 -41.14 27.76 -8.52
N CYS A 319 -39.89 28.05 -8.90
CA CYS A 319 -38.72 27.56 -8.16
C CYS A 319 -38.60 28.22 -6.77
N PRO A 320 -38.31 27.44 -5.71
CA PRO A 320 -38.22 27.95 -4.36
C PRO A 320 -36.97 28.80 -4.14
N THR A 321 -37.16 30.05 -3.73
CA THR A 321 -36.07 30.98 -3.35
C THR A 321 -35.78 31.01 -1.85
N ASN A 322 -36.70 30.48 -1.05
CA ASN A 322 -36.55 30.20 0.38
C ASN A 322 -37.36 28.93 0.69
N CYS A 323 -36.90 28.13 1.64
CA CYS A 323 -37.53 26.88 2.06
C CYS A 323 -37.92 26.86 3.55
N ASP A 324 -37.79 27.97 4.27
CA ASP A 324 -38.20 28.08 5.68
C ASP A 324 -39.68 27.70 5.88
N ASP A 325 -39.94 26.52 6.47
CA ASP A 325 -41.29 26.05 6.81
C ASP A 325 -41.76 26.54 8.19
N ASN A 326 -40.96 27.39 8.84
CA ASN A 326 -41.12 27.89 10.22
C ASN A 326 -41.09 26.78 11.29
N ASN A 327 -40.64 25.57 10.98
CA ASN A 327 -40.37 24.54 11.96
C ASN A 327 -38.91 24.63 12.44
N PRO A 328 -38.63 24.98 13.71
CA PRO A 328 -37.25 25.13 14.20
C PRO A 328 -36.46 23.82 14.28
N CYS A 329 -37.06 22.68 13.90
CA CYS A 329 -36.47 21.33 13.94
C CYS A 329 -35.91 20.87 12.59
N THR A 330 -36.34 21.49 11.49
CA THR A 330 -35.89 21.22 10.13
C THR A 330 -34.74 22.14 9.74
N LYS A 331 -33.72 21.59 9.08
CA LYS A 331 -32.75 22.39 8.35
C LYS A 331 -33.25 22.49 6.91
N ASP A 332 -33.94 23.58 6.67
CA ASP A 332 -34.50 23.86 5.36
C ASP A 332 -33.41 24.28 4.39
N GLN A 333 -33.34 23.58 3.26
CA GLN A 333 -32.36 23.86 2.23
C GLN A 333 -32.99 23.63 0.85
N VAL A 334 -32.76 24.59 -0.05
CA VAL A 334 -33.01 24.39 -1.49
C VAL A 334 -31.96 23.40 -1.99
N PHE A 335 -32.40 22.28 -2.54
CA PHE A 335 -31.56 21.32 -3.25
C PHE A 335 -31.79 21.41 -4.75
N GLY A 336 -30.73 21.19 -5.53
CA GLY A 336 -30.75 21.46 -6.98
C GLY A 336 -30.54 22.93 -7.30
N SER A 337 -30.52 23.25 -8.60
CA SER A 337 -30.32 24.60 -9.13
C SER A 337 -31.07 24.75 -10.44
N GLY A 338 -31.58 25.95 -10.75
CA GLY A 338 -32.47 26.12 -11.90
C GLY A 338 -33.77 25.35 -11.68
N CYS A 339 -34.23 24.63 -12.70
CA CYS A 339 -35.56 24.00 -12.76
C CYS A 339 -35.65 22.61 -12.11
N ASP A 340 -34.52 22.15 -11.58
CA ASP A 340 -34.43 21.03 -10.64
C ASP A 340 -34.49 21.48 -9.17
N ALA A 341 -34.63 22.78 -8.88
CA ALA A 341 -34.65 23.29 -7.51
C ALA A 341 -35.91 22.82 -6.75
N PHE A 342 -35.70 22.18 -5.60
CA PHE A 342 -36.78 21.73 -4.71
C PHE A 342 -36.41 21.95 -3.25
N CYS A 343 -37.41 22.24 -2.42
CA CYS A 343 -37.19 22.30 -0.98
C CYS A 343 -37.04 20.90 -0.41
N THR A 344 -35.98 20.71 0.37
CA THR A 344 -35.90 19.62 1.34
C THR A 344 -35.97 20.20 2.74
N HIS A 345 -36.97 19.78 3.48
CA HIS A 345 -37.10 20.02 4.91
C HIS A 345 -36.43 18.83 5.61
N VAL A 346 -35.09 18.84 5.69
CA VAL A 346 -34.36 17.74 6.31
C VAL A 346 -34.55 17.86 7.81
N ASN A 347 -35.24 16.88 8.41
CA ASN A 347 -35.45 16.87 9.85
C ASN A 347 -34.09 16.67 10.55
N THR A 348 -33.54 17.75 11.10
CA THR A 348 -32.20 17.77 11.71
C THR A 348 -32.23 17.67 13.23
N CYS A 349 -33.42 17.53 13.82
CA CYS A 349 -33.51 16.99 15.16
C CYS A 349 -32.85 15.60 15.20
N PRO A 350 -31.95 15.35 16.17
CA PRO A 350 -31.66 13.98 16.58
C PRO A 350 -32.98 13.28 16.89
N THR A 351 -33.14 12.05 16.42
CA THR A 351 -34.32 11.23 16.73
C THR A 351 -34.52 11.16 18.25
N ASN A 352 -35.76 11.43 18.71
CA ASN A 352 -36.22 11.69 20.09
C ASN A 352 -36.26 13.19 20.47
N LEU A 353 -37.38 13.88 20.21
CA LEU A 353 -37.77 15.11 20.91
C LEU A 353 -38.60 14.77 22.16
N CYS A 354 -38.00 13.92 22.99
CA CYS A 354 -38.66 13.34 24.15
C CYS A 354 -39.04 14.41 25.18
N GLY A 355 -40.34 14.51 25.51
CA GLY A 355 -40.87 15.48 26.47
C GLY A 355 -41.57 16.68 25.83
N ASN A 356 -42.19 16.51 24.66
CA ASN A 356 -42.92 17.57 23.97
C ASN A 356 -44.46 17.49 24.12
N GLY A 357 -44.99 16.41 24.71
CA GLY A 357 -46.41 16.21 24.97
C GLY A 357 -47.16 15.44 23.88
N LYS A 358 -46.45 14.82 22.93
CA LYS A 358 -47.00 13.96 21.85
C LYS A 358 -46.06 12.78 21.61
N ILE A 359 -46.60 11.65 21.13
CA ILE A 359 -45.77 10.52 20.71
C ILE A 359 -45.35 10.74 19.25
N ASP A 360 -44.06 10.94 19.01
CA ASP A 360 -43.51 11.13 17.66
C ASP A 360 -42.98 9.83 17.03
N GLY A 361 -42.62 9.91 15.74
CA GLY A 361 -42.14 8.78 14.95
C GLY A 361 -40.82 8.20 15.47
N GLY A 362 -40.91 7.13 16.26
CA GLY A 362 -39.77 6.46 16.92
C GLY A 362 -39.98 6.26 18.41
N GLU A 363 -40.93 6.99 19.00
CA GLU A 363 -41.24 6.93 20.43
C GLU A 363 -42.29 5.84 20.73
N LYS A 364 -42.20 5.27 21.93
CA LYS A 364 -43.20 4.38 22.52
C LYS A 364 -44.16 5.15 23.44
N CYS A 365 -43.70 6.26 23.98
CA CYS A 365 -44.38 7.13 24.93
C CYS A 365 -43.72 8.52 24.94
N ASP A 366 -44.35 9.53 25.53
CA ASP A 366 -43.75 10.84 25.78
C ASP A 366 -43.71 11.19 27.28
N THR A 367 -42.66 11.90 27.70
CA THR A 367 -42.40 12.21 29.12
C THR A 367 -43.07 13.48 29.64
N ALA A 368 -43.64 14.32 28.77
CA ALA A 368 -44.43 15.49 29.14
C ALA A 368 -45.95 15.24 29.07
N ILE A 369 -46.40 14.10 28.52
CA ILE A 369 -47.78 13.63 28.67
C ILE A 369 -48.03 13.25 30.15
N PRO A 370 -49.06 13.82 30.83
CA PRO A 370 -49.35 13.51 32.22
C PRO A 370 -49.61 12.03 32.51
N LYS A 371 -48.99 11.53 33.59
CA LYS A 371 -49.10 10.15 34.07
C LYS A 371 -50.56 9.64 34.10
N GLY A 372 -50.79 8.51 33.45
CA GLY A 372 -52.11 7.87 33.33
C GLY A 372 -52.93 8.29 32.10
N GLN A 373 -52.42 9.19 31.24
CA GLN A 373 -53.02 9.46 29.94
C GLN A 373 -52.43 8.54 28.85
N PRO A 374 -53.20 8.20 27.78
CA PRO A 374 -52.68 7.41 26.67
C PRO A 374 -51.43 8.08 26.05
N GLY A 375 -50.31 7.36 26.05
CA GLY A 375 -49.02 7.85 25.56
C GLY A 375 -48.06 8.38 26.63
N ALA A 376 -48.47 8.51 27.89
CA ALA A 376 -47.55 8.85 28.98
C ALA A 376 -46.51 7.74 29.20
N CYS A 377 -45.24 8.11 29.37
CA CYS A 377 -44.22 7.14 29.74
C CYS A 377 -44.47 6.54 31.13
N PRO A 378 -44.33 5.20 31.31
CA PRO A 378 -44.35 4.60 32.63
C PRO A 378 -43.14 5.09 33.42
N THR A 379 -43.35 5.42 34.70
CA THR A 379 -42.33 6.04 35.57
C THR A 379 -42.04 5.23 36.83
N HIS A 380 -42.84 4.20 37.09
CA HIS A 380 -42.65 3.25 38.16
C HIS A 380 -43.14 1.86 37.72
N PRO A 381 -42.55 0.73 38.14
CA PRO A 381 -43.01 -0.61 37.75
C PRO A 381 -44.50 -0.90 38.02
N SER A 382 -45.07 -0.29 39.07
CA SER A 382 -46.51 -0.36 39.35
C SER A 382 -47.41 0.28 38.29
N ASP A 383 -46.85 1.07 37.36
CA ASP A 383 -47.58 1.62 36.22
C ASP A 383 -47.78 0.56 35.11
N CYS A 384 -47.07 -0.58 35.24
CA CYS A 384 -47.08 -1.72 34.35
C CYS A 384 -47.71 -2.98 34.98
N ASP A 385 -48.35 -2.87 36.14
CA ASP A 385 -48.99 -3.99 36.86
C ASP A 385 -50.14 -4.61 36.03
N ASP A 386 -49.91 -5.79 35.45
CA ASP A 386 -50.92 -6.55 34.69
C ASP A 386 -51.82 -7.42 35.59
N LYS A 387 -51.48 -7.51 36.88
CA LYS A 387 -52.13 -8.28 37.95
C LYS A 387 -52.02 -9.80 37.81
N ASP A 388 -51.15 -10.32 36.95
CA ASP A 388 -50.77 -11.73 36.97
C ASP A 388 -49.64 -11.94 38.01
N PRO A 389 -49.84 -12.72 39.09
CA PRO A 389 -48.79 -12.95 40.09
C PRO A 389 -47.62 -13.83 39.58
N ASN A 390 -47.64 -14.27 38.31
CA ASN A 390 -46.60 -15.11 37.69
C ASN A 390 -45.73 -14.36 36.68
N THR A 391 -46.06 -13.12 36.32
CA THR A 391 -45.22 -12.20 35.54
C THR A 391 -44.37 -11.36 36.50
N GLN A 392 -43.25 -10.85 35.99
CA GLN A 392 -42.58 -9.71 36.62
C GLN A 392 -42.74 -8.51 35.70
N ASP A 393 -43.42 -7.49 36.21
CA ASP A 393 -43.69 -6.26 35.49
C ASP A 393 -42.52 -5.31 35.64
N PHE A 394 -41.93 -4.93 34.52
CA PHE A 394 -40.86 -3.93 34.48
C PHE A 394 -41.01 -3.01 33.29
N ILE A 395 -40.39 -1.84 33.44
CA ILE A 395 -40.26 -0.86 32.36
C ILE A 395 -39.06 -1.28 31.53
N ALA A 396 -39.30 -1.66 30.28
CA ALA A 396 -38.26 -1.89 29.29
C ALA A 396 -38.01 -0.62 28.48
N GLY A 397 -36.74 -0.36 28.13
CA GLY A 397 -36.33 0.88 27.48
C GLY A 397 -36.22 2.07 28.46
N THR A 398 -35.80 3.23 27.95
CA THR A 398 -35.57 4.45 28.73
C THR A 398 -36.06 5.69 27.97
N GLY A 399 -36.39 6.76 28.70
CA GLY A 399 -36.97 7.97 28.12
C GLY A 399 -38.23 7.66 27.30
N CYS A 400 -38.37 8.27 26.13
CA CYS A 400 -39.52 8.09 25.24
C CYS A 400 -39.51 6.75 24.47
N GLY A 401 -38.48 5.92 24.68
CA GLY A 401 -38.49 4.51 24.29
C GLY A 401 -39.05 3.57 25.36
N ALA A 402 -39.54 4.07 26.50
CA ALA A 402 -40.02 3.23 27.60
C ALA A 402 -41.38 2.56 27.30
N TYR A 403 -41.51 1.27 27.61
CA TYR A 403 -42.75 0.51 27.50
C TYR A 403 -42.85 -0.56 28.59
N CYS A 404 -44.08 -0.95 28.94
CA CYS A 404 -44.31 -2.05 29.87
C CYS A 404 -44.01 -3.39 29.20
N SER A 405 -43.26 -4.25 29.89
CA SER A 405 -42.91 -5.59 29.43
C SER A 405 -43.15 -6.62 30.53
N HIS A 406 -43.68 -7.77 30.12
CA HIS A 406 -44.05 -8.87 31.01
C HIS A 406 -43.25 -10.10 30.55
N ALA A 407 -42.23 -10.50 31.30
CA ALA A 407 -41.37 -11.62 30.94
C ALA A 407 -41.86 -12.93 31.57
N GLY A 408 -42.34 -13.85 30.72
CA GLY A 408 -42.67 -15.22 31.11
C GLY A 408 -41.41 -16.09 31.24
N GLY A 409 -40.69 -15.94 32.34
CA GLY A 409 -39.48 -16.69 32.67
C GLY A 409 -38.82 -16.07 33.90
N GLY A 410 -38.43 -16.90 34.88
CA GLY A 410 -37.81 -16.41 36.11
C GLY A 410 -36.59 -15.53 35.81
N PRO A 411 -36.41 -14.39 36.49
CA PRO A 411 -35.42 -13.41 36.10
C PRO A 411 -34.01 -13.98 36.22
N ALA A 412 -33.18 -13.73 35.21
CA ALA A 412 -31.74 -13.74 35.38
C ALA A 412 -31.38 -12.69 36.45
N VAL A 413 -30.76 -13.12 37.56
CA VAL A 413 -30.50 -12.22 38.69
C VAL A 413 -29.07 -11.71 38.60
N CYS A 414 -28.91 -10.56 37.94
CA CYS A 414 -27.62 -9.92 37.77
C CYS A 414 -26.88 -9.74 39.10
N GLY A 415 -25.70 -10.35 39.22
CA GLY A 415 -24.88 -10.38 40.43
C GLY A 415 -24.97 -11.68 41.23
N ASN A 416 -25.53 -12.77 40.68
CA ASN A 416 -25.71 -14.04 41.40
C ASN A 416 -24.54 -15.04 41.27
N GLY A 417 -23.52 -14.71 40.45
CA GLY A 417 -22.35 -15.56 40.23
C GLY A 417 -22.49 -16.54 39.06
N LYS A 418 -23.47 -16.36 38.16
CA LYS A 418 -23.67 -17.17 36.95
C LYS A 418 -24.16 -16.29 35.80
N VAL A 419 -23.72 -16.58 34.58
CA VAL A 419 -24.26 -15.93 33.38
C VAL A 419 -25.50 -16.72 32.93
N GLU A 420 -26.67 -16.10 33.04
CA GLU A 420 -27.96 -16.72 32.72
C GLU A 420 -28.51 -16.26 31.35
N ALA A 421 -29.56 -16.90 30.86
CA ALA A 421 -30.10 -16.63 29.52
C ALA A 421 -30.77 -15.24 29.46
N GLY A 422 -30.04 -14.26 28.94
CA GLY A 422 -30.41 -12.84 28.95
C GLY A 422 -29.25 -11.93 29.41
N GLU A 423 -28.19 -12.51 29.96
CA GLU A 423 -26.98 -11.81 30.41
C GLU A 423 -25.81 -12.08 29.45
N TRP A 424 -24.91 -11.12 29.31
CA TRP A 424 -23.65 -11.26 28.57
C TRP A 424 -22.48 -11.53 29.53
N CYS A 425 -22.65 -11.16 30.80
CA CYS A 425 -21.70 -11.34 31.89
C CYS A 425 -22.47 -11.29 33.24
N ASP A 426 -21.84 -11.67 34.36
CA ASP A 426 -22.41 -11.51 35.70
C ASP A 426 -21.46 -10.72 36.63
N THR A 427 -22.04 -9.85 37.47
CA THR A 427 -21.28 -8.94 38.36
C THR A 427 -20.86 -9.56 39.70
N GLY A 428 -21.38 -10.75 40.03
CA GLY A 428 -21.01 -11.55 41.20
C GLY A 428 -19.88 -12.54 40.92
N ILE A 429 -19.57 -12.80 39.64
CA ILE A 429 -18.37 -13.53 39.23
C ILE A 429 -17.14 -12.60 39.42
N PRO A 430 -16.10 -13.01 40.19
CA PRO A 430 -14.93 -12.17 40.43
C PRO A 430 -14.15 -11.85 39.15
N GLN A 431 -13.67 -10.63 39.03
CA GLN A 431 -12.98 -10.10 37.84
C GLN A 431 -11.83 -11.00 37.38
N GLY A 432 -11.77 -11.26 36.07
CA GLY A 432 -10.78 -12.16 35.44
C GLY A 432 -11.20 -13.62 35.32
N ASN A 433 -12.35 -14.03 35.88
CA ASN A 433 -12.92 -15.36 35.64
C ASN A 433 -13.87 -15.35 34.43
N PRO A 434 -14.03 -16.48 33.71
CA PRO A 434 -14.97 -16.58 32.59
C PRO A 434 -16.39 -16.20 33.01
N GLY A 435 -16.99 -15.22 32.31
CA GLY A 435 -18.32 -14.69 32.59
C GLY A 435 -18.36 -13.46 33.50
N ALA A 436 -17.25 -12.99 34.07
CA ALA A 436 -17.23 -11.75 34.85
C ALA A 436 -17.51 -10.50 33.99
N CYS A 437 -18.25 -9.54 34.51
CA CYS A 437 -18.51 -8.29 33.81
C CYS A 437 -17.29 -7.35 33.75
N PRO A 438 -16.89 -6.85 32.56
CA PRO A 438 -15.76 -5.94 32.43
C PRO A 438 -16.02 -4.61 33.15
N GLN A 439 -15.10 -4.21 34.02
CA GLN A 439 -15.10 -2.90 34.69
C GLN A 439 -14.19 -1.87 33.99
N SER A 440 -13.25 -2.34 33.18
CA SER A 440 -12.45 -1.58 32.22
C SER A 440 -12.38 -2.40 30.91
N CYS A 441 -12.18 -1.70 29.80
CA CYS A 441 -11.98 -2.31 28.48
C CYS A 441 -10.59 -2.06 27.90
N ASP A 442 -9.75 -1.33 28.62
CA ASP A 442 -8.33 -1.15 28.33
C ASP A 442 -7.66 -2.51 28.13
N ASP A 443 -7.31 -2.82 26.88
CA ASP A 443 -6.62 -4.06 26.50
C ASP A 443 -5.09 -3.92 26.49
N GLY A 444 -4.59 -2.74 26.87
CA GLY A 444 -3.16 -2.40 26.91
C GLY A 444 -2.58 -1.98 25.55
N GLN A 445 -3.38 -1.89 24.48
CA GLN A 445 -2.93 -1.37 23.19
C GLN A 445 -3.31 0.10 23.03
N ALA A 446 -2.32 1.00 23.01
CA ALA A 446 -2.58 2.44 22.84
C ALA A 446 -3.32 2.78 21.52
N CYS A 447 -3.22 1.93 20.50
CA CYS A 447 -3.89 2.11 19.21
C CYS A 447 -5.32 1.56 19.12
N THR A 448 -5.98 1.23 20.23
CA THR A 448 -7.41 0.92 20.26
C THR A 448 -8.19 1.94 21.09
N ALA A 449 -9.26 2.46 20.50
CA ALA A 449 -10.27 3.23 21.20
C ALA A 449 -11.18 2.25 21.97
N ASP A 450 -10.80 1.98 23.21
CA ASP A 450 -11.46 1.01 24.08
C ASP A 450 -12.65 1.64 24.79
N LYS A 451 -13.82 1.03 24.64
CA LYS A 451 -15.07 1.55 25.18
C LYS A 451 -15.91 0.45 25.82
N LEU A 452 -16.25 0.67 27.08
CA LEU A 452 -17.27 -0.11 27.79
C LEU A 452 -18.65 0.29 27.27
N MET A 453 -19.38 -0.69 26.75
CA MET A 453 -20.72 -0.57 26.19
C MET A 453 -21.70 -1.38 27.03
N GLY A 454 -22.93 -0.88 27.21
CA GLY A 454 -23.88 -1.46 28.15
C GLY A 454 -23.54 -1.18 29.62
N SER A 455 -24.26 -1.82 30.54
CA SER A 455 -24.06 -1.69 31.98
C SER A 455 -24.60 -2.91 32.73
N GLY A 456 -24.08 -3.16 33.94
CA GLY A 456 -24.43 -4.36 34.71
C GLY A 456 -24.13 -5.64 33.92
N CYS A 457 -25.05 -6.60 33.94
CA CYS A 457 -24.92 -7.91 33.29
C CYS A 457 -25.09 -7.90 31.76
N LEU A 458 -25.17 -6.70 31.16
CA LEU A 458 -25.11 -6.46 29.72
C LEU A 458 -23.86 -5.65 29.33
N ALA A 459 -22.87 -5.53 30.22
CA ALA A 459 -21.62 -4.82 29.95
C ALA A 459 -20.68 -5.64 29.04
N TYR A 460 -20.15 -4.99 28.00
CA TYR A 460 -19.20 -5.58 27.06
C TYR A 460 -18.21 -4.54 26.54
N CYS A 461 -17.06 -5.01 26.05
CA CYS A 461 -16.03 -4.15 25.50
C CYS A 461 -16.10 -4.08 23.97
N THR A 462 -15.89 -2.88 23.45
CA THR A 462 -15.62 -2.63 22.02
C THR A 462 -14.30 -1.91 21.89
N ASN A 463 -13.35 -2.51 21.18
CA ASN A 463 -12.00 -2.01 21.01
C ASN A 463 -11.83 -1.68 19.52
N THR A 464 -11.83 -0.39 19.17
CA THR A 464 -11.86 0.06 17.77
C THR A 464 -10.49 0.56 17.33
N PRO A 465 -9.87 0.03 16.26
CA PRO A 465 -8.55 0.51 15.83
C PRO A 465 -8.53 2.01 15.49
N ILE A 466 -7.60 2.73 16.09
CA ILE A 466 -7.26 4.11 15.72
C ILE A 466 -6.55 4.08 14.36
N LYS A 467 -6.97 4.96 13.43
CA LYS A 467 -6.50 4.99 12.04
C LYS A 467 -5.89 6.31 11.59
N ASN A 468 -6.03 7.35 12.41
CA ASN A 468 -5.57 8.69 12.10
C ASN A 468 -4.46 9.05 13.07
N ALA A 469 -3.36 9.59 12.55
CA ALA A 469 -2.27 10.16 13.34
C ALA A 469 -2.76 11.28 14.27
N LYS A 470 -2.30 11.32 15.52
CA LYS A 470 -2.62 12.38 16.48
C LYS A 470 -1.62 12.44 17.65
N ASP A 471 -0.76 13.46 17.60
CA ASP A 471 0.15 13.87 18.67
C ASP A 471 -0.39 13.72 20.10
N GLY A 472 0.35 12.99 20.94
CA GLY A 472 0.20 12.93 22.39
C GLY A 472 -0.92 12.01 22.89
N ASP A 473 -1.34 11.00 22.12
CA ASP A 473 -2.25 9.95 22.57
C ASP A 473 -1.65 8.54 22.72
N GLY A 474 -0.37 8.40 22.43
CA GLY A 474 0.41 7.18 22.65
C GLY A 474 0.26 6.13 21.54
N CYS A 475 -0.52 6.40 20.49
CA CYS A 475 -0.67 5.51 19.35
C CYS A 475 0.20 5.95 18.17
N CYS A 476 0.90 5.00 17.55
CA CYS A 476 1.46 5.18 16.20
C CYS A 476 0.68 4.31 15.20
N PRO A 477 -0.34 4.86 14.50
CA PRO A 477 -1.17 4.08 13.58
C PRO A 477 -0.45 3.79 12.25
N PRO A 478 -0.80 2.71 11.51
CA PRO A 478 -0.11 2.36 10.26
C PRO A 478 -0.14 3.47 9.21
N GLY A 479 1.04 4.00 8.85
CA GLY A 479 1.21 5.12 7.92
C GLY A 479 1.44 6.49 8.59
N ALA A 480 1.52 6.54 9.92
CA ALA A 480 2.07 7.67 10.66
C ALA A 480 3.60 7.58 10.81
N SER A 481 4.23 8.69 11.18
CA SER A 481 5.68 8.92 11.32
C SER A 481 5.92 10.00 12.38
N ALA A 482 7.14 10.19 12.88
CA ALA A 482 7.40 11.22 13.91
C ALA A 482 7.20 12.66 13.39
N THR A 483 6.94 12.85 12.09
CA THR A 483 6.63 14.15 11.47
C THR A 483 5.15 14.53 11.49
N ASN A 484 4.24 13.56 11.65
CA ASN A 484 2.78 13.79 11.71
C ASN A 484 2.11 13.14 12.92
N ASP A 485 2.85 12.38 13.72
CA ASP A 485 2.45 11.81 14.99
C ASP A 485 3.66 11.69 15.93
N ASN A 486 3.73 12.54 16.96
CA ASN A 486 4.87 12.54 17.88
C ASN A 486 4.98 11.31 18.81
N ASP A 487 3.99 10.40 18.81
CA ASP A 487 4.07 9.11 19.49
C ASP A 487 4.66 8.00 18.60
N CYS A 488 4.89 8.27 17.31
CA CYS A 488 5.64 7.36 16.44
C CYS A 488 7.15 7.40 16.74
N PRO A 489 7.82 6.23 16.84
CA PRO A 489 9.26 6.18 17.00
C PRO A 489 9.95 6.64 15.72
N SER A 490 10.96 7.49 15.85
CA SER A 490 11.74 8.00 14.72
C SER A 490 12.42 6.86 13.95
N GLY A 491 12.17 6.78 12.64
CA GLY A 491 12.21 5.53 11.87
C GLY A 491 13.29 5.48 10.80
N CYS A 492 14.57 5.48 11.19
CA CYS A 492 15.69 5.49 10.24
C CYS A 492 15.58 4.45 9.10
N GLY A 493 15.45 4.94 7.87
CA GLY A 493 15.27 4.18 6.64
C GLY A 493 13.86 4.20 6.05
N ASP A 494 12.95 5.05 6.54
CA ASP A 494 11.54 5.08 6.12
C ASP A 494 11.25 5.96 4.88
N GLY A 495 12.22 6.77 4.43
CA GLY A 495 12.06 7.67 3.31
C GLY A 495 11.65 9.11 3.67
N VAL A 496 11.72 9.49 4.94
CA VAL A 496 11.51 10.84 5.46
C VAL A 496 12.78 11.30 6.21
N LEU A 497 13.07 12.60 6.25
CA LEU A 497 14.20 13.13 7.02
C LEU A 497 13.67 13.73 8.33
N GLU A 498 13.92 13.06 9.45
CA GLU A 498 13.28 13.39 10.72
C GLU A 498 14.14 14.31 11.64
N PRO A 499 13.53 15.04 12.61
CA PRO A 499 14.24 15.92 13.54
C PRO A 499 15.22 15.20 14.47
N GLY A 500 16.47 15.05 14.02
CA GLY A 500 17.55 14.40 14.77
C GLY A 500 18.56 13.74 13.82
N GLU A 501 18.06 13.27 12.68
CA GLU A 501 18.82 12.63 11.62
C GLU A 501 19.71 13.61 10.86
N LYS A 502 20.77 13.09 10.23
CA LYS A 502 21.60 13.83 9.26
C LYS A 502 21.20 13.51 7.83
N CYS A 503 20.67 12.32 7.61
CA CYS A 503 20.18 11.82 6.34
C CYS A 503 19.26 10.63 6.58
N ASP A 504 18.48 10.22 5.58
CA ASP A 504 17.73 8.96 5.59
C ASP A 504 18.12 8.06 4.39
N PRO A 505 18.36 6.75 4.58
CA PRO A 505 18.77 5.83 3.51
C PRO A 505 17.62 5.28 2.66
N GLY A 506 16.36 5.49 3.06
CA GLY A 506 15.15 5.21 2.28
C GLY A 506 14.83 6.30 1.25
N ILE A 507 15.26 7.54 1.49
CA ILE A 507 15.20 8.63 0.51
C ILE A 507 16.08 8.31 -0.70
N ASP A 508 15.53 8.47 -1.91
CA ASP A 508 16.27 8.32 -3.17
C ASP A 508 17.48 9.27 -3.23
N ALA A 509 18.65 8.74 -3.61
CA ALA A 509 19.93 9.43 -3.57
C ALA A 509 20.00 10.73 -4.42
N SER A 510 19.03 10.99 -5.30
CA SER A 510 18.92 12.26 -6.04
C SER A 510 18.17 13.38 -5.30
N LYS A 511 17.59 13.10 -4.12
CA LYS A 511 16.73 14.03 -3.37
C LYS A 511 17.41 14.58 -2.12
N PRO A 512 17.11 15.83 -1.72
CA PRO A 512 17.58 16.38 -0.45
C PRO A 512 17.17 15.50 0.74
N GLY A 513 18.12 15.23 1.63
CA GLY A 513 17.94 14.37 2.80
C GLY A 513 18.42 12.93 2.64
N ALA A 514 18.76 12.46 1.43
CA ALA A 514 19.26 11.10 1.24
C ALA A 514 20.64 10.87 1.87
N CYS A 515 20.87 9.67 2.42
CA CYS A 515 22.19 9.28 2.93
C CYS A 515 23.23 9.08 1.81
N PRO A 516 24.43 9.69 1.91
CA PRO A 516 25.50 9.49 0.94
C PRO A 516 25.96 8.03 0.94
N LYS A 517 26.01 7.42 -0.25
CA LYS A 517 26.47 6.03 -0.46
C LYS A 517 27.96 5.93 -0.78
N ALA A 518 28.54 7.06 -1.17
CA ALA A 518 29.96 7.30 -1.38
C ALA A 518 30.22 8.78 -1.09
N CYS A 519 31.49 9.13 -0.88
CA CYS A 519 31.93 10.51 -0.82
C CYS A 519 32.67 10.86 -2.11
N ASP A 520 32.43 12.04 -2.64
CA ASP A 520 33.23 12.56 -3.74
C ASP A 520 34.63 12.91 -3.22
N ASP A 521 35.64 12.63 -4.04
CA ASP A 521 37.02 13.04 -3.81
C ASP A 521 37.12 14.57 -4.01
N ASP A 522 37.72 15.28 -3.05
CA ASP A 522 37.88 16.74 -3.13
C ASP A 522 39.01 17.14 -4.09
N GLY A 523 39.81 16.15 -4.53
CA GLY A 523 40.90 16.32 -5.48
C GLY A 523 42.18 16.88 -4.86
N ASP A 524 42.27 16.99 -3.53
CA ASP A 524 43.51 17.28 -2.82
C ASP A 524 44.19 15.95 -2.45
N PRO A 525 45.40 15.66 -2.98
CA PRO A 525 46.09 14.40 -2.68
C PRO A 525 46.39 14.23 -1.18
N CYS A 526 46.41 15.31 -0.39
CA CYS A 526 46.67 15.27 1.05
C CYS A 526 45.46 15.00 1.94
N THR A 527 44.25 14.94 1.42
CA THR A 527 43.04 14.58 2.17
C THR A 527 42.48 13.24 1.71
N GLU A 528 41.71 12.61 2.59
CA GLU A 528 40.87 11.48 2.27
C GLU A 528 39.48 11.76 2.82
N THR A 529 38.48 11.87 1.94
CA THR A 529 37.08 12.01 2.36
C THR A 529 36.50 10.62 2.54
N THR A 530 36.24 10.26 3.79
CA THR A 530 35.72 8.93 4.16
C THR A 530 34.28 9.02 4.64
N LEU A 531 33.52 7.96 4.37
CA LEU A 531 32.14 7.85 4.83
C LEU A 531 32.13 7.38 6.28
N ILE A 532 31.59 8.19 7.18
CA ILE A 532 31.54 7.92 8.62
C ILE A 532 30.10 7.93 9.15
N GLY A 533 29.90 7.33 10.33
CA GLY A 533 28.57 7.11 10.91
C GLY A 533 27.91 5.83 10.38
N SER A 534 26.67 5.60 10.81
CA SER A 534 25.86 4.45 10.41
C SER A 534 24.37 4.81 10.45
N GLY A 535 23.56 4.15 9.62
CA GLY A 535 22.14 4.49 9.48
C GLY A 535 21.95 5.94 9.05
N CYS A 536 21.23 6.71 9.85
CA CYS A 536 20.79 8.07 9.54
C CYS A 536 21.72 9.18 10.04
N ASP A 537 22.89 8.79 10.59
CA ASP A 537 24.02 9.67 10.92
C ASP A 537 25.15 9.62 9.88
N VAL A 538 24.94 8.91 8.77
CA VAL A 538 25.93 8.71 7.70
C VAL A 538 26.27 10.04 7.01
N ARG A 539 27.55 10.39 7.02
CA ARG A 539 28.05 11.63 6.42
C ARG A 539 29.48 11.44 5.92
N CYS A 540 29.89 12.33 5.02
CA CYS A 540 31.28 12.42 4.60
C CYS A 540 32.08 13.27 5.58
N GLU A 541 33.27 12.80 5.96
CA GLU A 541 34.25 13.55 6.74
C GLU A 541 35.61 13.51 6.04
N THR A 542 36.12 14.69 5.72
CA THR A 542 37.42 14.89 5.10
C THR A 542 38.49 14.94 6.19
N ASN A 543 39.37 13.95 6.19
CA ASN A 543 40.49 13.85 7.13
C ASN A 543 41.81 14.04 6.37
N SER A 544 42.81 14.71 6.98
CA SER A 544 44.14 14.78 6.39
C SER A 544 44.82 13.41 6.45
N LYS A 545 45.43 12.97 5.34
CA LYS A 545 46.20 11.73 5.33
C LYS A 545 47.42 11.87 6.24
N GLN A 546 47.71 10.82 7.01
CA GLN A 546 49.01 10.72 7.67
C GLN A 546 50.08 10.45 6.62
N ALA A 547 51.21 11.17 6.72
CA ALA A 547 52.32 11.05 5.78
C ALA A 547 52.80 9.61 5.61
N SER A 548 52.79 9.13 4.37
CA SER A 548 53.23 7.79 4.02
C SER A 548 54.68 7.83 3.58
N ALA A 549 55.60 7.74 4.55
CA ALA A 549 57.04 7.86 4.34
C ALA A 549 57.54 6.97 3.18
N GLY A 550 57.89 7.60 2.05
CA GLY A 550 58.42 6.95 0.85
C GLY A 550 57.45 6.77 -0.33
N GLY A 551 56.24 7.32 -0.26
CA GLY A 551 55.32 7.42 -1.40
C GLY A 551 55.76 8.47 -2.44
N LYS A 552 55.27 8.30 -3.67
CA LYS A 552 55.09 9.37 -4.67
C LYS A 552 53.60 9.50 -4.97
N ASP A 553 52.83 9.92 -3.97
CA ASP A 553 51.37 10.00 -4.02
C ASP A 553 50.84 11.42 -4.30
N GLY A 554 51.74 12.41 -4.36
CA GLY A 554 51.47 13.80 -4.69
C GLY A 554 51.15 14.69 -3.49
N CYS A 555 51.19 14.16 -2.26
CA CYS A 555 50.96 14.94 -1.05
C CYS A 555 52.26 15.43 -0.40
N CYS A 556 52.30 16.69 0.06
CA CYS A 556 53.29 17.16 1.03
C CYS A 556 52.60 17.80 2.24
N PRO A 557 52.44 17.08 3.36
CA PRO A 557 51.85 17.63 4.57
C PRO A 557 52.70 18.75 5.19
N PRO A 558 52.09 19.80 5.79
CA PRO A 558 52.83 20.92 6.36
C PRO A 558 53.83 20.50 7.45
N GLY A 559 55.11 20.84 7.25
CA GLY A 559 56.18 20.63 8.22
C GLY A 559 57.10 19.43 7.95
N LEU A 560 56.88 18.67 6.88
CA LEU A 560 57.77 17.59 6.45
C LEU A 560 58.82 18.05 5.43
N THR A 561 59.91 17.32 5.36
CA THR A 561 61.03 17.55 4.44
C THR A 561 61.08 16.51 3.31
N GLU A 562 61.81 16.83 2.23
CA GLU A 562 62.11 15.91 1.10
C GLU A 562 62.70 14.55 1.54
N ALA A 563 63.30 14.50 2.74
CA ALA A 563 63.88 13.28 3.31
C ALA A 563 62.84 12.41 4.05
N GLU A 564 61.69 12.96 4.39
CA GLU A 564 60.59 12.29 5.11
C GLU A 564 59.44 11.95 4.16
N ASP A 565 59.18 12.81 3.16
CA ASP A 565 58.23 12.58 2.08
C ASP A 565 58.83 13.02 0.73
N SER A 566 58.74 12.19 -0.30
CA SER A 566 59.44 12.42 -1.58
C SER A 566 58.71 13.36 -2.54
N ASP A 567 57.49 13.76 -2.21
CA ASP A 567 56.76 14.83 -2.91
C ASP A 567 56.92 16.20 -2.21
N CYS A 568 57.54 16.25 -1.02
CA CYS A 568 57.91 17.51 -0.37
C CYS A 568 59.15 18.15 -1.01
N LEU A 569 58.94 19.18 -1.83
CA LEU A 569 60.04 19.99 -2.37
C LEU A 569 60.77 20.76 -1.26
N PRO A 570 62.12 20.86 -1.29
CA PRO A 570 62.87 21.58 -0.29
C PRO A 570 62.57 23.10 -0.35
N PRO A 571 62.62 23.82 0.79
CA PRO A 571 62.33 25.25 0.82
C PRO A 571 63.29 26.02 -0.09
N CYS A 572 62.74 26.93 -0.89
CA CYS A 572 63.48 27.73 -1.86
C CYS A 572 64.52 28.59 -1.13
N THR A 573 65.80 28.31 -1.36
CA THR A 573 66.91 29.18 -0.94
C THR A 573 67.34 30.08 -2.10
N PRO A 574 67.91 31.27 -1.86
CA PRO A 574 68.20 32.25 -2.92
C PRO A 574 69.27 31.85 -3.97
N ASP A 575 69.78 30.61 -3.95
CA ASP A 575 70.96 30.17 -4.73
C ASP A 575 70.68 28.93 -5.61
N ARG A 576 69.42 28.75 -6.08
CA ARG A 576 69.10 27.83 -7.19
C ARG A 576 68.12 28.44 -8.19
N THR A 577 68.63 28.80 -9.37
CA THR A 577 67.89 29.43 -10.46
C THR A 577 67.25 28.45 -11.45
N GLN A 578 66.87 27.24 -11.01
CA GLN A 578 66.23 26.24 -11.85
C GLN A 578 65.00 25.61 -11.15
N ASN A 579 63.82 25.90 -11.72
CA ASN A 579 62.49 25.35 -11.41
C ASN A 579 61.81 25.78 -10.08
N CYS A 580 62.00 27.03 -9.64
CA CYS A 580 60.99 27.69 -8.81
C CYS A 580 59.92 28.30 -9.73
N VAL A 581 58.69 27.79 -9.69
CA VAL A 581 57.53 28.46 -10.31
C VAL A 581 56.92 29.36 -9.24
N ASP A 582 56.84 30.67 -9.50
CA ASP A 582 56.14 31.57 -8.59
C ASP A 582 54.63 31.25 -8.67
N PRO A 583 53.98 30.79 -7.57
CA PRO A 583 52.58 30.41 -7.59
C PRO A 583 51.65 31.60 -7.84
N CYS A 584 52.13 32.84 -7.69
CA CYS A 584 51.39 34.06 -7.96
C CYS A 584 51.67 34.68 -9.34
N GLN A 585 52.57 34.09 -10.15
CA GLN A 585 53.07 34.69 -11.40
C GLN A 585 51.99 35.03 -12.43
N ASN A 586 50.86 34.32 -12.41
CA ASN A 586 49.70 34.54 -13.29
C ASN A 586 48.39 34.83 -12.52
N VAL A 587 48.46 35.15 -11.23
CA VAL A 587 47.28 35.34 -10.38
C VAL A 587 46.99 36.83 -10.22
N THR A 588 45.98 37.34 -10.93
CA THR A 588 45.48 38.71 -10.77
C THR A 588 44.33 38.73 -9.76
N CYS A 589 44.54 39.32 -8.59
CA CYS A 589 43.53 39.39 -7.54
C CYS A 589 42.65 40.65 -7.64
N PRO A 590 41.36 40.58 -7.22
CA PRO A 590 40.50 41.76 -7.11
C PRO A 590 40.99 42.76 -6.06
N ASP A 591 40.56 44.02 -6.18
CA ASP A 591 40.85 45.08 -5.20
C ASP A 591 40.48 44.66 -3.77
N GLY A 592 41.39 44.91 -2.83
CA GLY A 592 41.24 44.51 -1.42
C GLY A 592 41.77 43.10 -1.08
N GLN A 593 42.36 42.39 -2.04
CA GLN A 593 43.01 41.09 -1.84
C GLN A 593 44.48 41.11 -2.26
N TYR A 594 45.25 40.12 -1.82
CA TYR A 594 46.62 39.86 -2.28
C TYR A 594 46.79 38.36 -2.58
N CYS A 595 47.75 38.00 -3.44
CA CYS A 595 48.05 36.60 -3.70
C CYS A 595 48.98 36.04 -2.62
N SER A 596 48.59 34.90 -2.04
CA SER A 596 49.41 34.12 -1.12
C SER A 596 49.28 32.64 -1.51
N PHE A 597 50.41 31.96 -1.72
CA PHE A 597 50.46 30.57 -2.21
C PHE A 597 49.53 30.27 -3.41
N GLY A 598 49.45 31.22 -4.36
CA GLY A 598 48.66 31.07 -5.59
C GLY A 598 47.14 31.27 -5.44
N LYS A 599 46.66 31.67 -4.25
CA LYS A 599 45.25 32.01 -4.01
C LYS A 599 45.11 33.47 -3.57
N CYS A 600 44.05 34.13 -4.01
CA CYS A 600 43.73 35.48 -3.57
C CYS A 600 43.09 35.44 -2.18
N VAL A 601 43.66 36.19 -1.24
CA VAL A 601 43.21 36.28 0.15
C VAL A 601 42.97 37.74 0.54
N PRO A 602 41.95 38.05 1.37
CA PRO A 602 41.69 39.43 1.82
C PRO A 602 42.88 40.03 2.57
N TRP A 603 43.05 41.34 2.45
CA TRP A 603 44.00 42.07 3.30
C TRP A 603 43.63 41.92 4.79
N PRO A 604 44.59 41.69 5.72
CA PRO A 604 44.29 41.46 7.15
C PRO A 604 43.75 42.67 7.95
N GLY A 605 43.28 43.73 7.28
CA GLY A 605 42.72 44.93 7.89
C GLY A 605 41.45 45.38 7.17
N GLY A 606 40.34 45.44 7.90
CA GLY A 606 39.02 45.77 7.35
C GLY A 606 38.84 47.23 6.96
N ASN A 607 37.80 47.48 6.15
CA ASN A 607 37.42 48.77 5.56
C ASN A 607 37.56 50.00 6.49
N ASN A 608 38.32 51.00 6.02
CA ASN A 608 37.97 52.42 6.13
C ASN A 608 38.63 53.18 4.96
N GLY A 609 37.86 54.05 4.29
CA GLY A 609 38.30 54.71 3.06
C GLY A 609 39.12 55.98 3.28
N GLY A 610 39.87 56.40 2.25
CA GLY A 610 40.56 57.68 2.18
C GLY A 610 41.70 57.69 1.16
N GLU A 611 41.53 58.47 0.08
CA GLU A 611 42.60 58.70 -0.90
C GLU A 611 43.79 59.44 -0.24
N THR A 612 45.01 58.93 -0.39
CA THR A 612 46.22 59.78 -0.38
C THR A 612 47.28 59.24 -1.34
N ASN A 613 47.95 60.15 -2.04
CA ASN A 613 49.03 59.85 -2.98
C ASN A 613 50.36 59.60 -2.25
N GLY A 614 51.12 58.61 -2.73
CA GLY A 614 52.59 58.59 -2.70
C GLY A 614 53.26 58.37 -1.34
N GLY A 615 53.96 57.24 -1.19
CA GLY A 615 54.83 57.00 -0.04
C GLY A 615 55.55 55.66 -0.12
N ALA A 616 56.87 55.68 0.06
CA ALA A 616 57.74 54.51 0.01
C ALA A 616 57.44 53.46 1.10
N ALA A 617 57.89 52.23 0.83
CA ALA A 617 57.80 51.08 1.73
C ALA A 617 58.39 51.31 3.14
N GLY A 618 57.81 50.61 4.13
CA GLY A 618 58.37 50.40 5.46
C GLY A 618 58.14 48.97 5.92
N SER A 619 59.22 48.20 6.07
CA SER A 619 59.28 46.83 6.62
C SER A 619 58.82 46.77 8.10
N ALA A 620 58.57 45.64 8.77
CA ALA A 620 58.66 44.19 8.50
C ALA A 620 57.54 43.51 9.37
N VAL A 621 57.37 42.21 9.58
CA VAL A 621 58.20 40.97 9.60
C VAL A 621 57.18 39.79 9.59
N GLU A 622 57.43 38.54 9.16
CA GLU A 622 58.61 37.83 8.63
C GLU A 622 58.20 36.99 7.38
N GLY A 623 59.08 36.12 6.86
CA GLY A 623 58.64 34.80 6.37
C GLY A 623 58.43 34.58 4.86
N GLY A 624 59.36 35.01 3.97
CA GLY A 624 59.47 34.40 2.64
C GLY A 624 59.88 35.29 1.47
N CYS A 625 61.20 35.35 1.20
CA CYS A 625 61.84 35.68 -0.09
C CYS A 625 61.46 37.00 -0.81
N ASP A 626 62.22 38.06 -0.50
CA ASP A 626 62.36 39.26 -1.35
C ASP A 626 63.26 38.97 -2.57
N CYS A 627 62.87 39.49 -3.74
CA CYS A 627 63.69 39.52 -4.96
C CYS A 627 63.48 40.87 -5.68
N ARG A 628 64.16 41.91 -5.20
CA ARG A 628 64.35 43.14 -5.97
C ARG A 628 65.01 42.86 -7.32
N VAL A 629 64.39 43.37 -8.38
CA VAL A 629 65.08 43.76 -9.61
C VAL A 629 64.98 45.27 -9.75
N ASP A 630 66.10 45.97 -9.54
CA ASP A 630 66.24 47.37 -9.91
C ASP A 630 66.14 47.48 -11.45
N GLY A 631 65.31 48.40 -11.94
CA GLY A 631 64.83 48.37 -13.32
C GLY A 631 65.74 49.04 -14.34
N GLU A 632 65.42 48.87 -15.63
CA GLU A 632 65.68 49.88 -16.64
C GLU A 632 64.61 49.87 -17.75
N SER A 633 64.46 51.02 -18.40
CA SER A 633 63.31 51.44 -19.21
C SER A 633 63.26 50.92 -20.65
N ALA A 634 62.05 50.71 -21.21
CA ALA A 634 61.72 51.03 -22.60
C ALA A 634 60.19 51.12 -22.85
N LEU A 635 59.74 52.12 -23.63
CA LEU A 635 58.38 52.18 -24.19
C LEU A 635 58.23 51.21 -25.39
N PRO A 636 57.00 50.99 -25.90
CA PRO A 636 56.74 51.62 -27.20
C PRO A 636 55.35 52.25 -27.38
N THR A 637 55.24 52.99 -28.48
CA THR A 637 54.12 53.83 -28.92
C THR A 637 53.20 53.15 -29.94
N ALA A 638 52.02 53.77 -30.15
CA ALA A 638 51.24 53.84 -31.39
C ALA A 638 50.20 52.74 -31.78
N LEU A 639 48.97 53.22 -31.94
CA LEU A 639 47.85 52.77 -32.81
C LEU A 639 48.20 52.88 -34.33
N PRO A 640 47.30 52.58 -35.31
CA PRO A 640 46.24 51.53 -35.42
C PRO A 640 46.10 50.91 -36.85
N LEU A 641 45.24 49.86 -37.01
CA LEU A 641 44.54 49.50 -38.28
C LEU A 641 43.40 48.49 -37.91
N MET A 642 42.08 48.61 -38.16
CA MET A 642 41.18 49.01 -39.27
C MET A 642 40.91 47.97 -40.40
N LEU A 643 39.61 47.77 -40.71
CA LEU A 643 38.95 47.02 -41.82
C LEU A 643 39.05 45.46 -41.78
N LEU A 644 38.06 44.63 -42.20
CA LEU A 644 36.68 44.76 -42.75
C LEU A 644 35.71 43.82 -41.95
N VAL A 645 34.36 43.83 -41.96
CA VAL A 645 33.26 44.45 -42.75
C VAL A 645 32.67 43.63 -43.93
N GLY A 646 31.47 43.02 -43.72
CA GLY A 646 30.55 42.48 -44.75
C GLY A 646 30.59 40.95 -45.00
N LEU A 647 29.56 40.26 -45.51
CA LEU A 647 28.15 40.61 -45.79
C LEU A 647 27.29 39.33 -46.02
N ALA A 648 26.35 39.04 -45.11
CA ALA A 648 24.90 38.80 -45.28
C ALA A 648 24.26 37.80 -46.32
N LEU A 649 23.12 37.21 -45.86
CA LEU A 649 21.84 36.89 -46.56
C LEU A 649 21.64 35.62 -47.44
N LEU A 650 20.80 34.72 -46.89
CA LEU A 650 19.56 34.12 -47.48
C LEU A 650 19.58 33.04 -48.60
N ILE A 651 18.42 32.33 -48.61
CA ILE A 651 17.80 31.49 -49.66
C ILE A 651 18.30 30.04 -49.83
N ARG A 652 17.54 29.06 -49.28
CA ARG A 652 16.65 28.21 -50.11
C ARG A 652 15.56 27.45 -49.34
N ARG A 653 14.38 27.41 -49.98
CA ARG A 653 13.18 26.64 -49.58
C ARG A 653 13.27 25.17 -50.05
N ARG A 654 12.52 24.30 -49.36
CA ARG A 654 11.86 23.06 -49.84
C ARG A 654 12.76 22.01 -50.53
N LYS A 655 12.89 20.87 -49.85
CA LYS A 655 11.97 19.75 -50.12
C LYS A 655 11.46 19.18 -48.80
#